data_AF-A0A3M1IJI3-F1
#
_entry.id   AF-A0A3M1IJI3-F1
#
_cell.length_a   1.000
_cell.length_b   1.000
_cell.length_c   1.000
_cell.angle_alpha   90.00
_cell.angle_beta   90.00
_cell.angle_gamma   90.00
#
_symmetry.space_group_name_H-M   'P 1'
#
loop_
_entity.id
_entity.type
_entity.pdbx_description
1 polymer ?
#
loop_
_entity_poly.entity_id
_entity_poly.type
_entity_poly.pdbx_seq_one_letter_code
_entity_poly.pdbx_strand_id
1 'polypeptide(L)'
;HEATFIVRQPWTNLLITEIMYHPAPEGEIDGDEYEFLELKNPNPFPIDVSLVHFTNGVRFVFPVGSEIPAHGFAVLVRNPERFAERYPDVPIAGVYTGALANGGERLELVAADGTPLFSVVYDDAPPWPLTADGDGFSLVPVQPDANPDPDNPANWRASSAIGGSPGADDLPSGLPRVWINEVLTHTEPPAVDAIELHNPGDTPADISHWWLTDDQDEPRKFRIPEGTVIPPGGYVVFDENDFNPLPGVDPSFSLSADGEEVYLFSADPDGQLTGYVHGFSFGAAANGVSFGRYVNSVGDELFPPQKEVTLGGPNAGPLVGPVVISEIHYHPPAGQPEFIELKNITDQPVALYDPDHPTNTWRIAGVGFHFPPEVTLPAQGLLLVTGGDPAAVRAAYGVPEGTPIFGPWDGNLQDSGERLELQQPGAPEVVSNEVSIPYITVDAVRYNDKAPWPTEPDGNGPSLERRHVDQFGDDPANWRASFGPPSPGLDNDGNRAPIVEAGPAQEQVGAVFPLAIQLAGSAADDGLPEGSQLEVEWSQIDGPGRVVFTEPHAAATTALLPGTGVYQLRLTASDGQLTVHDDVLVTVRRPAVDQTLVAAGSVWRYRDTGTDLGTAWRAPDYDDSGWPSGPAQLGYGDGDEATVVSFGPDSRNKYRTTYFRHRFQVAGAASATELTLAVVRDDGIVVYLNGQEVMRDNMPEGEITFDSRANTAVGGADESTFIERQLDPSLLVEGENVLAVEIHQANPTSSDISFDLRLEAKMFPQDQPPVVDAGPDRTAIAGVPITLEGSFQDDALPQPPGFTRVTWIQLEGPAQAAFFPADSQVTSAVFPEPGVYRLRLTANDGAHVVSDELLVTVEALAVPLRITAFEFEPPGPAGPRLRFTVEGPAGVQARLLTSTNVVQGEWRLLGTIKLDAGETSVAMPPPGPADEPARFFRLELETGP
;
A
#
# COMPACT_ATOMS: atom_id res chain seq x y z
N HIS A 1 20.27 47.34 -15.26
CA HIS A 1 19.99 45.90 -15.11
C HIS A 1 19.50 45.40 -16.45
N GLU A 2 20.41 45.03 -17.34
CA GLU A 2 20.06 44.32 -18.56
C GLU A 2 19.70 42.89 -18.15
N ALA A 3 18.56 42.39 -18.62
CA ALA A 3 18.16 41.02 -18.39
C ALA A 3 19.01 40.12 -19.31
N THR A 4 19.77 39.20 -18.72
CA THR A 4 20.44 38.14 -19.48
C THR A 4 19.38 37.11 -19.87
N PHE A 5 19.14 36.94 -21.16
CA PHE A 5 18.24 35.92 -21.67
C PHE A 5 19.05 34.64 -21.90
N ILE A 6 18.71 33.58 -21.18
CA ILE A 6 19.28 32.24 -21.36
C ILE A 6 18.40 31.43 -22.30
N VAL A 7 19.01 30.70 -23.24
CA VAL A 7 18.29 29.76 -24.10
C VAL A 7 18.19 28.44 -23.34
N ARG A 8 16.99 28.00 -22.98
CA ARG A 8 16.79 26.65 -22.45
C ARG A 8 17.05 25.66 -23.58
N GLN A 9 18.05 24.80 -23.38
CA GLN A 9 18.41 23.73 -24.30
C GLN A 9 18.38 22.40 -23.56
N PRO A 10 18.21 21.28 -24.28
CA PRO A 10 18.38 19.97 -23.69
C PRO A 10 19.84 19.79 -23.27
N TRP A 11 20.10 19.64 -21.97
CA TRP A 11 21.42 19.32 -21.41
C TRP A 11 21.77 17.83 -21.53
N THR A 12 21.01 17.08 -22.34
CA THR A 12 21.10 15.64 -22.41
C THR A 12 22.53 15.22 -22.76
N ASN A 13 23.15 14.48 -21.85
CA ASN A 13 24.47 13.88 -21.97
C ASN A 13 25.65 14.86 -22.02
N LEU A 14 25.62 16.06 -21.40
CA LEU A 14 26.88 16.73 -21.09
C LEU A 14 27.64 15.88 -20.05
N LEU A 15 28.84 15.42 -20.38
CA LEU A 15 29.60 14.49 -19.56
C LEU A 15 30.83 15.16 -18.96
N ILE A 16 31.19 14.75 -17.75
CA ILE A 16 32.56 14.84 -17.26
C ILE A 16 33.32 13.62 -17.77
N THR A 17 34.41 13.83 -18.50
CA THR A 17 35.16 12.76 -19.19
C THR A 17 36.56 12.56 -18.66
N GLU A 18 37.07 13.50 -17.86
CA GLU A 18 38.38 13.34 -17.25
C GLU A 18 38.52 14.17 -15.98
N ILE A 19 39.03 13.54 -14.93
CA ILE A 19 39.38 14.18 -13.65
C ILE A 19 40.83 13.84 -13.34
N MET A 20 41.72 14.83 -13.45
CA MET A 20 43.13 14.69 -13.10
C MET A 20 43.36 15.41 -11.75
N TYR A 21 43.03 14.73 -10.66
CA TYR A 21 42.97 15.33 -9.32
C TYR A 21 44.29 15.27 -8.55
N HIS A 22 45.14 14.26 -8.77
CA HIS A 22 46.47 14.16 -8.14
C HIS A 22 47.52 13.77 -9.20
N PRO A 23 47.94 14.72 -10.06
CA PRO A 23 48.90 14.44 -11.12
C PRO A 23 50.30 14.11 -10.56
N ALA A 24 51.08 13.32 -11.29
CA ALA A 24 52.48 13.08 -10.91
C ALA A 24 53.33 14.37 -10.99
N PRO A 25 54.24 14.61 -10.03
CA PRO A 25 55.14 15.76 -10.05
C PRO A 25 56.17 15.66 -11.18
N GLU A 26 56.67 16.81 -11.65
CA GLU A 26 57.71 16.88 -12.67
C GLU A 26 58.95 17.63 -12.15
N GLY A 27 59.95 16.85 -11.73
CA GLY A 27 61.15 17.39 -11.10
C GLY A 27 60.83 18.02 -9.74
N GLU A 28 61.05 19.34 -9.62
CA GLU A 28 60.70 20.12 -8.42
C GLU A 28 59.31 20.78 -8.52
N ILE A 29 58.59 20.60 -9.64
CA ILE A 29 57.25 21.16 -9.83
C ILE A 29 56.24 20.22 -9.19
N ASP A 30 55.41 20.80 -8.32
CA ASP A 30 54.31 20.11 -7.67
C ASP A 30 53.31 19.56 -8.71
N GLY A 31 52.81 18.35 -8.47
CA GLY A 31 51.87 17.67 -9.35
C GLY A 31 50.58 18.46 -9.53
N ASP A 32 50.08 19.05 -8.45
CA ASP A 32 48.94 19.96 -8.34
C ASP A 32 48.88 21.04 -9.44
N GLU A 33 50.03 21.51 -9.95
CA GLU A 33 50.08 22.54 -10.99
C GLU A 33 49.54 22.04 -12.35
N TYR A 34 49.37 20.72 -12.51
CA TYR A 34 48.91 20.06 -13.72
C TYR A 34 47.48 19.52 -13.63
N GLU A 35 46.74 19.82 -12.56
CA GLU A 35 45.35 19.42 -12.42
C GLU A 35 44.45 20.00 -13.51
N PHE A 36 43.50 19.20 -13.96
CA PHE A 36 42.47 19.61 -14.90
C PHE A 36 41.17 18.80 -14.77
N LEU A 37 40.09 19.40 -15.27
CA LEU A 37 38.80 18.77 -15.50
C LEU A 37 38.46 18.86 -16.98
N GLU A 38 37.85 17.81 -17.53
CA GLU A 38 37.36 17.80 -18.90
C GLU A 38 35.86 17.54 -18.97
N LEU A 39 35.17 18.37 -19.74
CA LEU A 39 33.78 18.14 -20.14
C LEU A 39 33.69 17.79 -21.62
N LYS A 40 32.80 16.85 -21.96
CA LYS A 40 32.52 16.44 -23.34
C LYS A 40 31.07 16.71 -23.71
N ASN A 41 30.88 17.22 -24.92
CA ASN A 41 29.59 17.23 -25.60
C ASN A 41 29.52 16.06 -26.61
N PRO A 42 28.86 14.93 -26.28
CA PRO A 42 28.71 13.79 -27.19
C PRO A 42 27.65 14.03 -28.28
N ASN A 43 26.94 15.17 -28.25
CA ASN A 43 25.87 15.44 -29.19
C ASN A 43 26.41 15.86 -30.58
N PRO A 44 25.65 15.59 -31.67
CA PRO A 44 26.03 15.97 -33.03
C PRO A 44 25.80 17.47 -33.33
N PHE A 45 25.51 18.27 -32.31
CA PHE A 45 25.31 19.71 -32.40
C PHE A 45 26.04 20.41 -31.24
N PRO A 46 26.48 21.67 -31.42
CA PRO A 46 27.12 22.42 -30.34
C PRO A 46 26.15 22.72 -29.18
N ILE A 47 26.69 22.86 -27.97
CA ILE A 47 25.96 23.21 -26.74
C ILE A 47 26.48 24.54 -26.19
N ASP A 48 25.57 25.47 -25.91
CA ASP A 48 25.89 26.76 -25.28
C ASP A 48 26.09 26.58 -23.76
N VAL A 49 27.32 26.68 -23.27
CA VAL A 49 27.61 26.51 -21.83
C VAL A 49 27.70 27.84 -21.09
N SER A 50 27.18 28.93 -21.65
CA SER A 50 27.17 30.25 -21.00
C SER A 50 26.61 30.19 -19.58
N LEU A 51 27.39 30.68 -18.60
CA LEU A 51 27.04 30.75 -17.17
C LEU A 51 26.81 29.40 -16.47
N VAL A 52 27.08 28.27 -17.13
CA VAL A 52 27.24 26.98 -16.47
C VAL A 52 28.39 27.10 -15.46
N HIS A 53 28.23 26.54 -14.26
CA HIS A 53 29.21 26.71 -13.20
C HIS A 53 29.23 25.56 -12.21
N PHE A 54 30.37 25.43 -11.52
CA PHE A 54 30.51 24.50 -10.40
C PHE A 54 29.98 25.12 -9.11
N THR A 55 29.23 24.32 -8.35
CA THR A 55 28.71 24.69 -7.02
C THR A 55 29.47 24.02 -5.88
N ASN A 56 30.08 22.86 -6.14
CA ASN A 56 30.97 22.12 -5.24
C ASN A 56 32.30 21.76 -5.93
N GLY A 57 33.35 21.64 -5.12
CA GLY A 57 34.74 21.39 -5.53
C GLY A 57 35.49 22.63 -5.96
N VAL A 58 35.72 22.79 -7.27
CA VAL A 58 36.40 23.96 -7.84
C VAL A 58 35.45 25.14 -8.07
N ARG A 59 36.01 26.34 -8.27
CA ARG A 59 35.23 27.54 -8.62
C ARG A 59 35.52 27.97 -10.05
N PHE A 60 34.53 27.77 -10.92
CA PHE A 60 34.55 28.24 -12.31
C PHE A 60 33.14 28.54 -12.82
N VAL A 61 33.02 29.59 -13.64
CA VAL A 61 31.79 29.97 -14.35
C VAL A 61 32.17 30.19 -15.81
N PHE A 62 31.52 29.49 -16.72
CA PHE A 62 31.72 29.69 -18.15
C PHE A 62 31.30 31.11 -18.58
N PRO A 63 32.16 31.87 -19.28
CA PRO A 63 31.81 33.18 -19.82
C PRO A 63 30.58 33.14 -20.74
N VAL A 64 29.87 34.27 -20.83
CA VAL A 64 28.77 34.40 -21.80
C VAL A 64 29.31 34.28 -23.23
N GLY A 65 28.70 33.41 -24.03
CA GLY A 65 29.11 33.07 -25.40
C GLY A 65 30.01 31.84 -25.50
N SER A 66 30.27 31.14 -24.40
CA SER A 66 31.01 29.87 -24.42
C SER A 66 30.16 28.76 -25.03
N GLU A 67 30.75 28.00 -25.96
CA GLU A 67 30.12 26.89 -26.66
C GLU A 67 31.07 25.69 -26.69
N ILE A 68 30.55 24.49 -26.42
CA ILE A 68 31.27 23.24 -26.68
C ILE A 68 30.80 22.72 -28.03
N PRO A 69 31.70 22.57 -29.04
CA PRO A 69 31.33 22.06 -30.36
C PRO A 69 30.67 20.67 -30.31
N ALA A 70 30.00 20.29 -31.39
CA ALA A 70 29.51 18.91 -31.57
C ALA A 70 30.68 17.92 -31.46
N HIS A 71 30.54 16.89 -30.62
CA HIS A 71 31.61 15.92 -30.29
C HIS A 71 32.90 16.60 -29.76
N GLY A 72 32.80 17.80 -29.21
CA GLY A 72 33.92 18.59 -28.71
C GLY A 72 34.12 18.48 -27.20
N PHE A 73 35.26 19.02 -26.75
CA PHE A 73 35.71 18.99 -25.36
C PHE A 73 35.92 20.41 -24.81
N ALA A 74 35.79 20.57 -23.50
CA ALA A 74 36.16 21.76 -22.76
C ALA A 74 37.08 21.37 -21.60
N VAL A 75 38.36 21.72 -21.72
CA VAL A 75 39.38 21.47 -20.68
C VAL A 75 39.53 22.68 -19.78
N LEU A 76 39.29 22.49 -18.49
CA LEU A 76 39.42 23.48 -17.43
C LEU A 76 40.64 23.15 -16.58
N VAL A 77 41.53 24.12 -16.37
CA VAL A 77 42.85 23.86 -15.78
C VAL A 77 43.10 24.71 -14.53
N ARG A 78 43.94 24.22 -13.62
CA ARG A 78 44.40 25.01 -12.46
C ARG A 78 45.45 26.06 -12.85
N ASN A 79 46.53 25.63 -13.53
CA ASN A 79 47.58 26.52 -14.00
C ASN A 79 47.73 26.45 -15.54
N PRO A 80 47.28 27.48 -16.29
CA PRO A 80 47.31 27.44 -17.74
C PRO A 80 48.73 27.49 -18.34
N GLU A 81 49.70 28.09 -17.65
CA GLU A 81 51.09 28.15 -18.14
C GLU A 81 51.75 26.77 -18.06
N ARG A 82 51.60 26.10 -16.91
CA ARG A 82 52.13 24.73 -16.69
C ARG A 82 51.42 23.68 -17.52
N PHE A 83 50.10 23.77 -17.60
CA PHE A 83 49.32 22.89 -18.45
C PHE A 83 49.76 23.00 -19.91
N ALA A 84 49.94 24.21 -20.45
CA ALA A 84 50.37 24.40 -21.83
C ALA A 84 51.83 23.96 -22.10
N GLU A 85 52.70 23.93 -21.08
CA GLU A 85 54.04 23.34 -21.19
C GLU A 85 53.97 21.83 -21.43
N ARG A 86 53.03 21.15 -20.76
CA ARG A 86 52.82 19.70 -20.85
C ARG A 86 51.95 19.28 -22.05
N TYR A 87 50.93 20.08 -22.36
CA TYR A 87 49.93 19.81 -23.41
C TYR A 87 49.81 20.99 -24.40
N PRO A 88 50.84 21.24 -25.24
CA PRO A 88 50.93 22.46 -26.06
C PRO A 88 49.84 22.60 -27.13
N ASP A 89 49.23 21.49 -27.54
CA ASP A 89 48.23 21.45 -28.61
C ASP A 89 46.77 21.40 -28.09
N VAL A 90 46.56 21.39 -26.77
CA VAL A 90 45.23 21.26 -26.14
C VAL A 90 44.64 22.65 -25.86
N PRO A 91 43.47 23.00 -26.44
CA PRO A 91 42.80 24.27 -26.15
C PRO A 91 42.29 24.33 -24.71
N ILE A 92 42.69 25.36 -23.96
CA ILE A 92 42.19 25.63 -22.62
C ILE A 92 40.86 26.39 -22.71
N ALA A 93 39.77 25.77 -22.24
CA ALA A 93 38.43 26.36 -22.23
C ALA A 93 38.22 27.31 -21.05
N GLY A 94 38.99 27.16 -19.96
CA GLY A 94 38.90 28.01 -18.79
C GLY A 94 39.94 27.70 -17.74
N VAL A 95 40.11 28.63 -16.79
CA VAL A 95 40.99 28.46 -15.62
C VAL A 95 40.10 28.53 -14.38
N TYR A 96 40.04 27.44 -13.63
CA TYR A 96 39.29 27.42 -12.37
C TYR A 96 40.15 27.94 -11.21
N THR A 97 39.51 28.25 -10.09
CA THR A 97 40.20 28.61 -8.84
C THR A 97 39.87 27.59 -7.75
N GLY A 98 40.82 27.38 -6.84
CA GLY A 98 40.82 26.22 -5.93
C GLY A 98 41.81 25.17 -6.40
N ALA A 99 41.73 24.00 -5.79
CA ALA A 99 42.49 22.80 -6.11
C ALA A 99 41.49 21.63 -6.10
N LEU A 100 41.76 20.62 -6.90
CA LEU A 100 41.11 19.33 -6.70
C LEU A 100 41.67 18.70 -5.41
N ALA A 101 40.82 18.03 -4.63
CA ALA A 101 41.26 17.39 -3.40
C ALA A 101 41.89 16.02 -3.70
N ASN A 102 43.15 15.84 -3.31
CA ASN A 102 43.86 14.57 -3.52
C ASN A 102 43.17 13.40 -2.81
N GLY A 103 42.50 13.64 -1.68
CA GLY A 103 41.72 12.61 -0.95
C GLY A 103 40.25 12.47 -1.37
N GLY A 104 39.89 12.89 -2.58
CA GLY A 104 38.52 12.90 -3.05
C GLY A 104 37.67 14.12 -2.64
N GLU A 105 36.66 14.43 -3.46
CA GLU A 105 35.64 15.44 -3.15
C GLU A 105 34.41 15.31 -4.05
N ARG A 106 33.35 16.09 -3.73
CA ARG A 106 32.21 16.29 -4.63
C ARG A 106 32.47 17.39 -5.65
N LEU A 107 32.36 17.06 -6.93
CA LEU A 107 32.22 18.02 -8.04
C LEU A 107 30.75 18.08 -8.45
N GLU A 108 30.18 19.28 -8.50
CA GLU A 108 28.78 19.48 -8.90
C GLU A 108 28.67 20.61 -9.91
N LEU A 109 28.22 20.29 -11.13
CA LEU A 109 28.01 21.23 -12.22
C LEU A 109 26.53 21.54 -12.38
N VAL A 110 26.18 22.83 -12.44
CA VAL A 110 24.81 23.29 -12.62
C VAL A 110 24.69 24.23 -13.83
N ALA A 111 23.54 24.19 -14.48
CA ALA A 111 23.17 25.12 -15.54
C ALA A 111 23.01 26.55 -14.99
N ALA A 112 22.95 27.52 -15.90
CA ALA A 112 22.72 28.92 -15.58
C ALA A 112 21.41 29.18 -14.80
N ASP A 113 20.40 28.31 -14.94
CA ASP A 113 19.12 28.41 -14.20
C ASP A 113 19.08 27.59 -12.91
N GLY A 114 20.21 27.00 -12.49
CA GLY A 114 20.34 26.17 -11.30
C GLY A 114 19.95 24.70 -11.51
N THR A 115 19.62 24.28 -12.73
CA THR A 115 19.38 22.87 -13.06
C THR A 115 20.68 22.06 -12.86
N PRO A 116 20.70 21.00 -12.02
CA PRO A 116 21.86 20.12 -11.92
C PRO A 116 22.17 19.43 -13.24
N LEU A 117 23.43 19.41 -13.65
CA LEU A 117 23.90 18.74 -14.87
C LEU A 117 24.56 17.39 -14.54
N PHE A 118 25.48 17.38 -13.57
CA PHE A 118 26.02 16.17 -12.97
C PHE A 118 26.53 16.46 -11.55
N SER A 119 26.66 15.38 -10.76
CA SER A 119 27.40 15.32 -9.51
C SER A 119 28.30 14.09 -9.56
N VAL A 120 29.55 14.21 -9.10
CA VAL A 120 30.45 13.08 -8.86
C VAL A 120 31.17 13.29 -7.53
N VAL A 121 31.15 12.29 -6.67
CA VAL A 121 31.97 12.19 -5.46
C VAL A 121 33.09 11.18 -5.75
N TYR A 122 34.24 11.67 -6.22
CA TYR A 122 35.40 10.81 -6.45
C TYR A 122 36.21 10.64 -5.17
N ASP A 123 37.00 9.57 -5.11
CA ASP A 123 37.82 9.18 -3.94
C ASP A 123 39.21 8.70 -4.42
N ASP A 124 40.20 8.73 -3.54
CA ASP A 124 41.52 8.12 -3.72
C ASP A 124 41.56 6.67 -3.20
N ALA A 125 40.49 6.23 -2.53
CA ALA A 125 40.34 4.89 -2.01
C ALA A 125 39.49 3.96 -2.91
N PRO A 126 39.66 2.63 -2.79
CA PRO A 126 38.81 1.66 -3.46
C PRO A 126 37.32 1.88 -3.12
N PRO A 127 36.40 1.71 -4.09
CA PRO A 127 36.58 1.06 -5.38
C PRO A 127 37.10 1.97 -6.51
N TRP A 128 37.51 3.21 -6.21
CA TRP A 128 38.02 4.13 -7.24
C TRP A 128 39.39 3.69 -7.78
N PRO A 129 39.73 4.01 -9.06
CA PRO A 129 41.02 3.67 -9.65
C PRO A 129 42.21 4.32 -8.92
N LEU A 130 42.96 3.53 -8.16
CA LEU A 130 44.08 4.00 -7.31
C LEU A 130 45.24 4.63 -8.09
N THR A 131 45.53 4.15 -9.30
CA THR A 131 46.61 4.70 -10.14
C THR A 131 46.34 6.13 -10.64
N ALA A 132 45.10 6.62 -10.48
CA ALA A 132 44.79 8.03 -10.71
C ALA A 132 45.24 8.95 -9.56
N ASP A 133 45.66 8.37 -8.42
CA ASP A 133 46.18 9.09 -7.26
C ASP A 133 47.72 9.15 -7.29
N GLY A 134 48.29 10.25 -7.78
CA GLY A 134 49.73 10.53 -7.69
C GLY A 134 50.64 9.76 -8.65
N ASP A 135 50.21 8.61 -9.18
CA ASP A 135 50.94 7.81 -10.19
C ASP A 135 50.85 8.40 -11.61
N GLY A 136 50.08 9.47 -11.78
CA GLY A 136 50.02 10.29 -12.99
C GLY A 136 48.97 9.88 -14.02
N PHE A 137 48.08 8.95 -13.70
CA PHE A 137 46.88 8.69 -14.51
C PHE A 137 45.73 9.62 -14.08
N SER A 138 44.71 9.77 -14.92
CA SER A 138 43.47 10.47 -14.59
C SER A 138 42.32 9.48 -14.45
N LEU A 139 41.24 9.90 -13.77
CA LEU A 139 39.96 9.19 -13.82
C LEU A 139 39.26 9.50 -15.14
N VAL A 140 38.96 8.46 -15.92
CA VAL A 140 38.19 8.54 -17.16
C VAL A 140 37.02 7.55 -17.15
N PRO A 141 35.88 7.84 -17.79
CA PRO A 141 34.79 6.88 -17.91
C PRO A 141 35.21 5.59 -18.61
N VAL A 142 34.66 4.46 -18.17
CA VAL A 142 34.80 3.17 -18.86
C VAL A 142 34.20 3.23 -20.27
N GLN A 143 33.11 3.99 -20.44
CA GLN A 143 32.48 4.26 -21.74
C GLN A 143 32.64 5.76 -22.10
N PRO A 144 33.44 6.11 -23.12
CA PRO A 144 33.76 7.52 -23.44
C PRO A 144 32.56 8.41 -23.81
N ASP A 145 31.43 7.82 -24.20
CA ASP A 145 30.20 8.52 -24.61
C ASP A 145 29.03 8.35 -23.62
N ALA A 146 29.26 7.67 -22.48
CA ALA A 146 28.22 7.42 -21.50
C ALA A 146 28.80 7.23 -20.09
N ASN A 147 28.33 8.03 -19.15
CA ASN A 147 28.54 7.81 -17.72
C ASN A 147 27.20 8.03 -17.00
N PRO A 148 26.32 7.01 -16.96
CA PRO A 148 24.94 7.18 -16.49
C PRO A 148 24.86 7.49 -14.99
N ASP A 149 25.87 7.07 -14.22
CA ASP A 149 26.01 7.36 -12.80
C ASP A 149 27.47 7.69 -12.46
N PRO A 150 27.85 8.97 -12.50
CA PRO A 150 29.22 9.39 -12.19
C PRO A 150 29.64 9.12 -10.75
N ASP A 151 28.71 8.91 -9.80
CA ASP A 151 29.03 8.57 -8.40
C ASP A 151 29.42 7.09 -8.24
N ASN A 152 29.17 6.24 -9.26
CA ASN A 152 29.55 4.84 -9.23
C ASN A 152 31.00 4.64 -9.71
N PRO A 153 31.95 4.24 -8.84
CA PRO A 153 33.36 4.03 -9.22
C PRO A 153 33.55 2.97 -10.32
N ALA A 154 32.63 2.00 -10.46
CA ALA A 154 32.69 1.00 -11.52
C ALA A 154 32.51 1.59 -12.94
N ASN A 155 31.99 2.81 -13.04
CA ASN A 155 31.90 3.56 -14.30
C ASN A 155 33.19 4.30 -14.65
N TRP A 156 34.20 4.27 -13.77
CA TRP A 156 35.49 4.92 -13.96
C TRP A 156 36.62 3.91 -14.12
N ARG A 157 37.67 4.32 -14.81
CA ARG A 157 38.96 3.63 -14.89
C ARG A 157 40.09 4.66 -14.90
N ALA A 158 41.30 4.23 -14.61
CA ALA A 158 42.47 5.04 -14.91
C ALA A 158 42.64 5.21 -16.43
N SER A 159 43.15 6.37 -16.84
CA SER A 159 43.49 6.65 -18.23
C SER A 159 44.44 5.62 -18.81
N SER A 160 44.42 5.46 -20.13
CA SER A 160 45.32 4.53 -20.82
C SER A 160 46.78 4.99 -20.86
N ALA A 161 47.03 6.26 -20.56
CA ALA A 161 48.34 6.88 -20.56
C ALA A 161 48.55 7.78 -19.34
N ILE A 162 49.80 7.84 -18.88
CA ILE A 162 50.26 8.82 -17.90
C ILE A 162 50.09 10.22 -18.51
N GLY A 163 49.57 11.15 -17.70
CA GLY A 163 49.15 12.49 -18.12
C GLY A 163 47.73 12.56 -18.67
N GLY A 164 47.04 11.43 -18.78
CA GLY A 164 45.65 11.42 -19.25
C GLY A 164 45.53 11.69 -20.76
N SER A 165 44.35 12.09 -21.20
CA SER A 165 43.97 12.33 -22.60
C SER A 165 43.31 13.68 -22.86
N PRO A 166 43.77 14.80 -22.27
CA PRO A 166 43.04 16.06 -22.35
C PRO A 166 42.83 16.53 -23.80
N GLY A 167 41.61 16.92 -24.11
CA GLY A 167 41.13 17.35 -25.42
C GLY A 167 40.72 16.21 -26.36
N ALA A 168 40.67 14.96 -25.89
CA ALA A 168 40.34 13.78 -26.69
C ALA A 168 39.71 12.65 -25.85
N ASP A 169 39.05 11.71 -26.52
CA ASP A 169 38.58 10.50 -25.84
C ASP A 169 39.77 9.61 -25.43
N ASP A 170 39.80 9.17 -24.16
CA ASP A 170 40.78 8.18 -23.71
C ASP A 170 40.56 6.87 -24.46
N LEU A 171 41.64 6.34 -25.05
CA LEU A 171 41.58 5.09 -25.78
C LEU A 171 41.37 3.92 -24.80
N PRO A 172 40.60 2.88 -25.17
CA PRO A 172 40.55 1.66 -24.38
C PRO A 172 41.97 1.13 -24.14
N SER A 173 42.31 0.81 -22.89
CA SER A 173 43.60 0.20 -22.61
C SER A 173 43.74 -1.10 -23.42
N GLY A 174 44.87 -1.28 -24.11
CA GLY A 174 45.18 -2.54 -24.82
C GLY A 174 45.54 -3.70 -23.88
N LEU A 175 45.39 -3.49 -22.58
CA LEU A 175 45.72 -4.44 -21.52
C LEU A 175 44.56 -5.42 -21.35
N PRO A 176 44.84 -6.71 -21.09
CA PRO A 176 43.78 -7.65 -20.73
C PRO A 176 43.15 -7.22 -19.39
N ARG A 177 41.85 -7.43 -19.23
CA ARG A 177 41.19 -7.29 -17.93
C ARG A 177 41.35 -8.62 -17.18
N VAL A 178 42.08 -8.60 -16.08
CA VAL A 178 42.30 -9.76 -15.21
C VAL A 178 41.92 -9.38 -13.79
N TRP A 179 41.13 -10.21 -13.13
CA TRP A 179 40.60 -9.93 -11.81
C TRP A 179 41.23 -10.85 -10.78
N ILE A 180 41.44 -10.35 -9.56
CA ILE A 180 41.53 -11.20 -8.38
C ILE A 180 40.19 -11.92 -8.25
N ASN A 181 40.23 -13.25 -8.20
CA ASN A 181 39.06 -14.11 -8.22
C ASN A 181 38.79 -14.76 -6.87
N GLU A 182 39.82 -15.29 -6.22
CA GLU A 182 39.70 -15.96 -4.92
C GLU A 182 41.01 -15.82 -4.13
N VAL A 183 40.91 -15.55 -2.83
CA VAL A 183 42.07 -15.31 -1.96
C VAL A 183 41.89 -16.11 -0.67
N LEU A 184 42.86 -16.96 -0.36
CA LEU A 184 42.92 -17.74 0.87
C LEU A 184 43.98 -17.11 1.79
N THR A 185 43.54 -16.57 2.92
CA THR A 185 44.33 -15.64 3.76
C THR A 185 44.62 -16.18 5.17
N HIS A 186 44.05 -17.34 5.51
CA HIS A 186 44.26 -17.99 6.79
C HIS A 186 44.34 -19.50 6.58
N THR A 187 45.54 -20.05 6.75
CA THR A 187 45.81 -21.47 6.56
C THR A 187 46.63 -22.09 7.69
N GLU A 188 46.38 -23.37 7.94
CA GLU A 188 47.27 -24.22 8.75
C GLU A 188 48.02 -25.22 7.85
N PRO A 189 49.30 -25.54 8.16
CA PRO A 189 50.06 -26.51 7.38
C PRO A 189 49.33 -27.86 7.23
N PRO A 190 49.34 -28.48 6.02
CA PRO A 190 50.18 -28.16 4.87
C PRO A 190 49.56 -27.16 3.87
N ALA A 191 48.39 -26.59 4.17
CA ALA A 191 47.83 -25.52 3.33
C ALA A 191 48.68 -24.24 3.51
N VAL A 192 48.71 -23.42 2.48
CA VAL A 192 49.38 -22.12 2.45
C VAL A 192 48.44 -21.11 1.83
N ASP A 193 48.68 -19.84 2.12
CA ASP A 193 47.89 -18.75 1.57
C ASP A 193 48.04 -18.69 0.05
N ALA A 194 47.01 -18.18 -0.63
CA ALA A 194 46.96 -18.18 -2.08
C ALA A 194 46.14 -17.03 -2.64
N ILE A 195 46.57 -16.51 -3.80
CA ILE A 195 45.88 -15.50 -4.58
C ILE A 195 45.61 -16.09 -5.97
N GLU A 196 44.34 -16.16 -6.36
CA GLU A 196 43.91 -16.58 -7.68
C GLU A 196 43.53 -15.37 -8.56
N LEU A 197 43.99 -15.40 -9.80
CA LEU A 197 43.59 -14.47 -10.84
C LEU A 197 42.77 -15.16 -11.93
N HIS A 198 41.76 -14.47 -12.46
CA HIS A 198 40.88 -14.96 -13.53
C HIS A 198 40.90 -14.02 -14.74
N ASN A 199 40.98 -14.60 -15.93
CA ASN A 199 40.79 -13.90 -17.20
C ASN A 199 39.35 -14.10 -17.71
N PRO A 200 38.43 -13.15 -17.52
CA PRO A 200 37.06 -13.22 -18.03
C PRO A 200 36.97 -13.04 -19.56
N GLY A 201 38.06 -12.65 -20.24
CA GLY A 201 38.07 -12.36 -21.67
C GLY A 201 38.01 -13.59 -22.57
N ASP A 202 37.72 -13.36 -23.85
CA ASP A 202 37.71 -14.37 -24.92
C ASP A 202 39.08 -14.53 -25.60
N THR A 203 40.06 -13.70 -25.23
CA THR A 203 41.45 -13.76 -25.68
C THR A 203 42.41 -14.10 -24.53
N PRO A 204 43.56 -14.76 -24.79
CA PRO A 204 44.57 -14.98 -23.76
C PRO A 204 45.05 -13.66 -23.16
N ALA A 205 45.20 -13.61 -21.84
CA ALA A 205 45.69 -12.47 -21.09
C ALA A 205 47.15 -12.70 -20.71
N ASP A 206 48.07 -11.93 -21.30
CA ASP A 206 49.46 -11.90 -20.88
C ASP A 206 49.61 -10.93 -19.71
N ILE A 207 49.96 -11.46 -18.54
CA ILE A 207 50.16 -10.71 -17.29
C ILE A 207 51.63 -10.75 -16.85
N SER A 208 52.54 -11.06 -17.78
CA SER A 208 53.98 -11.01 -17.53
C SER A 208 54.35 -9.65 -16.94
N HIS A 209 55.19 -9.68 -15.90
CA HIS A 209 55.75 -8.49 -15.24
C HIS A 209 54.80 -7.64 -14.41
N TRP A 210 53.50 -7.99 -14.33
CA TRP A 210 52.54 -7.37 -13.43
C TRP A 210 52.92 -7.62 -11.97
N TRP A 211 52.31 -6.90 -11.04
CA TRP A 211 52.65 -6.95 -9.62
C TRP A 211 51.47 -7.39 -8.76
N LEU A 212 51.72 -8.26 -7.79
CA LEU A 212 50.83 -8.49 -6.64
C LEU A 212 51.43 -7.83 -5.39
N THR A 213 50.55 -7.34 -4.54
CA THR A 213 50.90 -6.72 -3.25
C THR A 213 49.78 -6.94 -2.23
N ASP A 214 50.16 -6.99 -0.95
CA ASP A 214 49.30 -6.90 0.24
C ASP A 214 49.17 -5.47 0.79
N ASP A 215 49.79 -4.50 0.11
CA ASP A 215 49.85 -3.10 0.49
C ASP A 215 49.73 -2.24 -0.76
N GLN A 216 48.63 -1.49 -0.87
CA GLN A 216 48.32 -0.68 -2.04
C GLN A 216 49.32 0.47 -2.23
N ASP A 217 49.90 0.99 -1.14
CA ASP A 217 50.87 2.08 -1.16
C ASP A 217 52.27 1.58 -1.61
N GLU A 218 52.48 0.27 -1.61
CA GLU A 218 53.69 -0.41 -2.07
C GLU A 218 53.41 -1.36 -3.25
N PRO A 219 53.01 -0.88 -4.44
CA PRO A 219 52.46 -1.70 -5.53
C PRO A 219 53.45 -2.69 -6.19
N ARG A 220 54.73 -2.70 -5.80
CA ARG A 220 55.81 -3.43 -6.49
C ARG A 220 56.43 -4.53 -5.63
N LYS A 221 55.61 -5.37 -5.00
CA LYS A 221 56.07 -6.46 -4.13
C LYS A 221 56.43 -7.75 -4.89
N PHE A 222 55.43 -8.53 -5.32
CA PHE A 222 55.65 -9.76 -6.11
C PHE A 222 55.52 -9.51 -7.60
N ARG A 223 56.63 -9.66 -8.35
CA ARG A 223 56.62 -9.56 -9.81
C ARG A 223 56.21 -10.87 -10.45
N ILE A 224 55.11 -10.87 -11.19
CA ILE A 224 54.62 -12.03 -11.93
C ILE A 224 55.65 -12.44 -13.02
N PRO A 225 56.08 -13.71 -13.07
CA PRO A 225 57.11 -14.17 -13.99
C PRO A 225 56.81 -13.92 -15.48
N GLU A 226 57.86 -13.70 -16.26
CA GLU A 226 57.77 -13.60 -17.72
C GLU A 226 57.17 -14.88 -18.33
N GLY A 227 56.26 -14.72 -19.29
CA GLY A 227 55.57 -15.82 -19.97
C GLY A 227 54.29 -16.29 -19.29
N THR A 228 53.81 -15.58 -18.28
CA THR A 228 52.56 -15.91 -17.60
C THR A 228 51.37 -15.44 -18.43
N VAL A 229 50.72 -16.37 -19.12
CA VAL A 229 49.55 -16.11 -19.97
C VAL A 229 48.36 -16.93 -19.46
N ILE A 230 47.29 -16.24 -19.06
CA ILE A 230 46.04 -16.87 -18.64
C ILE A 230 45.17 -17.12 -19.89
N PRO A 231 44.76 -18.36 -20.19
CA PRO A 231 43.84 -18.66 -21.29
C PRO A 231 42.50 -17.90 -21.16
N PRO A 232 41.72 -17.77 -22.25
CA PRO A 232 40.35 -17.27 -22.17
C PRO A 232 39.50 -18.04 -21.16
N GLY A 233 38.84 -17.34 -20.21
CA GLY A 233 38.09 -17.96 -19.10
C GLY A 233 38.95 -18.80 -18.15
N GLY A 234 40.27 -18.64 -18.20
CA GLY A 234 41.24 -19.42 -17.42
C GLY A 234 41.60 -18.75 -16.09
N TYR A 235 42.27 -19.52 -15.24
CA TYR A 235 42.69 -19.13 -13.89
C TYR A 235 44.19 -19.38 -13.71
N VAL A 236 44.82 -18.61 -12.84
CA VAL A 236 46.19 -18.84 -12.36
C VAL A 236 46.25 -18.57 -10.86
N VAL A 237 46.96 -19.41 -10.12
CA VAL A 237 47.09 -19.33 -8.66
C VAL A 237 48.55 -19.08 -8.33
N PHE A 238 48.80 -18.11 -7.47
CA PHE A 238 50.08 -17.87 -6.82
C PHE A 238 49.93 -18.19 -5.34
N ASP A 239 50.77 -19.06 -4.81
CA ASP A 239 50.73 -19.43 -3.40
C ASP A 239 51.82 -18.71 -2.59
N GLU A 240 51.76 -18.81 -1.26
CA GLU A 240 52.71 -18.14 -0.38
C GLU A 240 54.17 -18.44 -0.71
N ASN A 241 54.50 -19.61 -1.27
CA ASN A 241 55.88 -19.90 -1.67
C ASN A 241 56.34 -19.07 -2.88
N ASP A 242 55.40 -18.58 -3.70
CA ASP A 242 55.68 -17.72 -4.85
C ASP A 242 55.94 -16.27 -4.41
N PHE A 243 55.05 -15.69 -3.61
CA PHE A 243 55.11 -14.28 -3.20
C PHE A 243 55.86 -14.03 -1.87
N ASN A 244 56.07 -15.08 -1.06
CA ASN A 244 56.85 -15.05 0.19
C ASN A 244 58.09 -15.98 0.20
N PRO A 245 58.92 -16.05 -0.86
CA PRO A 245 60.03 -17.01 -0.91
C PRO A 245 61.12 -16.75 0.16
N LEU A 246 61.16 -15.54 0.72
CA LEU A 246 62.07 -15.13 1.79
C LEU A 246 61.30 -14.36 2.89
N PRO A 247 60.65 -15.07 3.85
CA PRO A 247 59.83 -14.43 4.87
C PRO A 247 60.54 -13.32 5.65
N GLY A 248 59.90 -12.14 5.72
CA GLY A 248 60.40 -10.94 6.40
C GLY A 248 61.51 -10.19 5.66
N VAL A 249 61.70 -10.45 4.36
CA VAL A 249 62.66 -9.73 3.50
C VAL A 249 61.94 -9.11 2.32
N ASP A 250 61.96 -7.77 2.23
CA ASP A 250 61.41 -7.06 1.08
C ASP A 250 62.01 -7.57 -0.25
N PRO A 251 61.21 -7.77 -1.30
CA PRO A 251 59.80 -7.38 -1.42
C PRO A 251 58.80 -8.54 -1.14
N SER A 252 59.20 -9.59 -0.41
CA SER A 252 58.29 -10.68 -0.02
C SER A 252 57.23 -10.23 0.97
N PHE A 253 56.02 -10.77 0.85
CA PHE A 253 54.90 -10.45 1.74
C PHE A 253 54.10 -11.70 2.15
N SER A 254 53.24 -11.58 3.16
CA SER A 254 52.39 -12.66 3.69
C SER A 254 51.00 -12.10 3.94
N LEU A 255 49.96 -12.92 3.80
CA LEU A 255 48.60 -12.45 4.06
C LEU A 255 48.23 -12.58 5.54
N SER A 256 47.65 -11.53 6.12
CA SER A 256 47.22 -11.48 7.51
C SER A 256 45.84 -12.12 7.71
N ALA A 257 45.75 -13.11 8.61
CA ALA A 257 44.50 -13.73 9.02
C ALA A 257 43.53 -12.76 9.75
N ASP A 258 44.04 -11.65 10.29
CA ASP A 258 43.27 -10.61 11.00
C ASP A 258 42.60 -9.60 10.03
N GLY A 259 42.96 -9.64 8.74
CA GLY A 259 42.50 -8.71 7.71
C GLY A 259 43.57 -7.71 7.28
N GLU A 260 43.54 -7.37 5.99
CA GLU A 260 44.45 -6.48 5.27
C GLU A 260 43.88 -6.22 3.85
N GLU A 261 44.71 -6.09 2.84
CA GLU A 261 44.31 -5.88 1.45
C GLU A 261 45.13 -6.68 0.45
N VAL A 262 44.66 -6.77 -0.80
CA VAL A 262 45.37 -7.46 -1.87
C VAL A 262 45.06 -6.81 -3.22
N TYR A 263 46.11 -6.50 -3.98
CA TYR A 263 45.99 -5.81 -5.27
C TYR A 263 46.87 -6.40 -6.36
N LEU A 264 46.34 -6.34 -7.58
CA LEU A 264 47.00 -6.64 -8.84
C LEU A 264 47.21 -5.34 -9.61
N PHE A 265 48.46 -4.99 -9.91
CA PHE A 265 48.84 -3.85 -10.73
C PHE A 265 49.45 -4.28 -12.05
N SER A 266 48.95 -3.72 -13.15
CA SER A 266 49.55 -3.92 -14.47
C SER A 266 50.87 -3.16 -14.61
N ALA A 267 51.84 -3.75 -15.29
CA ALA A 267 53.11 -3.12 -15.58
C ALA A 267 53.71 -3.54 -16.93
N ASP A 268 54.60 -2.70 -17.45
CA ASP A 268 55.39 -2.96 -18.65
C ASP A 268 56.63 -3.84 -18.36
N PRO A 269 57.39 -4.25 -19.39
CA PRO A 269 58.60 -5.05 -19.20
C PRO A 269 59.70 -4.39 -18.36
N ASP A 270 59.70 -3.07 -18.24
CA ASP A 270 60.64 -2.30 -17.42
C ASP A 270 60.15 -2.14 -15.96
N GLY A 271 58.93 -2.63 -15.67
CA GLY A 271 58.31 -2.61 -14.34
C GLY A 271 57.58 -1.30 -14.01
N GLN A 272 57.32 -0.46 -15.02
CA GLN A 272 56.52 0.75 -14.87
C GLN A 272 55.03 0.42 -14.92
N LEU A 273 54.23 1.06 -14.06
CA LEU A 273 52.79 0.81 -13.98
C LEU A 273 52.10 1.29 -15.25
N THR A 274 51.13 0.50 -15.74
CA THR A 274 50.38 0.81 -16.97
C THR A 274 48.92 1.22 -16.72
N GLY A 275 48.60 1.56 -15.47
CA GLY A 275 47.33 2.19 -15.08
C GLY A 275 46.22 1.22 -14.67
N TYR A 276 46.23 -0.03 -15.14
CA TYR A 276 45.24 -1.03 -14.68
C TYR A 276 45.57 -1.55 -13.27
N VAL A 277 44.56 -1.54 -12.40
CA VAL A 277 44.59 -2.07 -11.02
C VAL A 277 43.29 -2.83 -10.73
N HIS A 278 43.36 -3.90 -9.94
CA HIS A 278 42.19 -4.61 -9.38
C HIS A 278 42.55 -5.22 -8.03
N GLY A 279 41.67 -5.10 -7.04
CA GLY A 279 41.92 -5.62 -5.70
C GLY A 279 40.84 -5.24 -4.70
N PHE A 280 41.00 -5.67 -3.46
CA PHE A 280 40.04 -5.42 -2.38
C PHE A 280 40.70 -5.55 -1.00
N SER A 281 40.06 -4.95 0.00
CA SER A 281 40.40 -5.15 1.42
C SER A 281 39.51 -6.24 2.02
N PHE A 282 40.06 -7.02 2.96
CA PHE A 282 39.36 -8.09 3.65
C PHE A 282 39.57 -8.01 5.16
N GLY A 283 38.57 -8.48 5.92
CA GLY A 283 38.64 -8.57 7.37
C GLY A 283 39.20 -9.92 7.85
N ALA A 284 39.10 -10.17 9.15
CA ALA A 284 39.55 -11.42 9.73
C ALA A 284 38.88 -12.65 9.09
N ALA A 285 39.66 -13.68 8.81
CA ALA A 285 39.22 -14.89 8.14
C ALA A 285 39.16 -16.10 9.09
N ALA A 286 38.17 -16.96 8.88
CA ALA A 286 38.18 -18.29 9.48
C ALA A 286 39.23 -19.17 8.77
N ASN A 287 39.94 -20.00 9.54
CA ASN A 287 40.93 -20.93 8.98
C ASN A 287 40.33 -21.79 7.87
N GLY A 288 40.95 -21.79 6.69
CA GLY A 288 40.53 -22.56 5.53
C GLY A 288 39.33 -22.01 4.77
N VAL A 289 38.89 -20.78 5.06
CA VAL A 289 37.82 -20.09 4.32
C VAL A 289 38.44 -18.99 3.47
N SER A 290 38.23 -19.04 2.16
CA SER A 290 38.70 -18.03 1.21
C SER A 290 37.68 -16.91 1.04
N PHE A 291 38.14 -15.75 0.57
CA PHE A 291 37.30 -14.68 0.04
C PHE A 291 37.25 -14.79 -1.48
N GLY A 292 36.05 -14.80 -2.06
CA GLY A 292 35.87 -15.02 -3.49
C GLY A 292 35.01 -13.95 -4.11
N ARG A 293 35.43 -13.47 -5.29
CA ARG A 293 34.70 -12.52 -6.12
C ARG A 293 33.27 -12.99 -6.36
N TYR A 294 32.31 -12.15 -6.05
CA TYR A 294 30.88 -12.33 -6.24
C TYR A 294 30.29 -11.03 -6.78
N VAL A 295 29.46 -11.12 -7.83
CA VAL A 295 28.73 -9.95 -8.35
C VAL A 295 27.29 -10.07 -7.91
N ASN A 296 26.81 -9.12 -7.12
CA ASN A 296 25.43 -9.13 -6.63
C ASN A 296 24.42 -8.74 -7.74
N SER A 297 23.13 -8.77 -7.43
CA SER A 297 22.06 -8.47 -8.40
C SER A 297 22.11 -7.08 -9.05
N VAL A 298 22.90 -6.16 -8.49
CA VAL A 298 22.98 -4.76 -8.94
C VAL A 298 24.28 -4.46 -9.68
N GLY A 299 25.15 -5.46 -9.79
CA GLY A 299 26.42 -5.37 -10.50
C GLY A 299 27.61 -5.03 -9.62
N ASP A 300 27.44 -4.87 -8.30
CA ASP A 300 28.54 -4.58 -7.39
C ASP A 300 29.41 -5.83 -7.23
N GLU A 301 30.71 -5.60 -7.26
CA GLU A 301 31.72 -6.61 -6.99
C GLU A 301 32.00 -6.68 -5.48
N LEU A 302 31.84 -7.86 -4.91
CA LEU A 302 32.02 -8.16 -3.49
C LEU A 302 32.94 -9.36 -3.33
N PHE A 303 33.59 -9.48 -2.17
CA PHE A 303 34.46 -10.61 -1.86
C PHE A 303 34.05 -11.29 -0.55
N PRO A 304 32.86 -11.92 -0.49
CA PRO A 304 32.42 -12.61 0.72
C PRO A 304 33.24 -13.88 0.98
N PRO A 305 33.28 -14.35 2.24
CA PRO A 305 33.75 -15.70 2.56
C PRO A 305 33.05 -16.75 1.70
N GLN A 306 33.78 -17.75 1.21
CA GLN A 306 33.25 -18.77 0.29
C GLN A 306 32.80 -20.04 1.01
N LYS A 307 31.79 -20.72 0.44
CA LYS A 307 31.31 -22.02 0.94
C LYS A 307 32.39 -23.10 0.94
N GLU A 308 33.23 -23.08 -0.11
CA GLU A 308 34.33 -24.00 -0.33
C GLU A 308 35.46 -23.23 -1.01
N VAL A 309 36.71 -23.65 -0.76
CA VAL A 309 37.88 -23.13 -1.49
C VAL A 309 37.90 -23.74 -2.89
N THR A 310 37.91 -22.91 -3.94
CA THR A 310 37.70 -23.31 -5.35
C THR A 310 38.83 -22.90 -6.30
N LEU A 311 40.04 -22.73 -5.77
CA LEU A 311 41.26 -22.43 -6.55
C LEU A 311 41.41 -23.36 -7.77
N GLY A 312 41.57 -22.73 -8.93
CA GLY A 312 41.66 -23.29 -10.28
C GLY A 312 40.34 -23.26 -11.07
N GLY A 313 39.27 -22.66 -10.54
CA GLY A 313 37.94 -22.72 -11.16
C GLY A 313 36.93 -21.70 -10.63
N PRO A 314 35.65 -21.84 -11.01
CA PRO A 314 34.61 -20.90 -10.60
C PRO A 314 34.34 -20.95 -9.08
N ASN A 315 34.15 -19.77 -8.50
CA ASN A 315 33.87 -19.58 -7.08
C ASN A 315 32.64 -20.35 -6.59
N ALA A 316 32.72 -20.95 -5.40
CA ALA A 316 31.61 -21.68 -4.77
C ALA A 316 30.42 -20.79 -4.37
N GLY A 317 30.67 -19.48 -4.25
CA GLY A 317 29.70 -18.48 -3.83
C GLY A 317 29.70 -18.24 -2.32
N PRO A 318 28.94 -17.23 -1.85
CA PRO A 318 29.02 -16.73 -0.49
C PRO A 318 28.63 -17.78 0.57
N LEU A 319 29.43 -17.91 1.62
CA LEU A 319 29.11 -18.66 2.83
C LEU A 319 28.12 -17.84 3.67
N VAL A 320 26.96 -18.41 3.96
CA VAL A 320 25.86 -17.76 4.69
C VAL A 320 25.62 -18.50 6.00
N GLY A 321 25.57 -17.76 7.12
CA GLY A 321 25.33 -18.28 8.45
C GLY A 321 26.60 -18.79 9.16
N PRO A 322 26.48 -19.39 10.35
CA PRO A 322 25.31 -20.11 10.87
C PRO A 322 24.20 -19.24 11.49
N VAL A 323 24.47 -17.97 11.77
CA VAL A 323 23.48 -16.98 12.22
C VAL A 323 23.50 -15.83 11.22
N VAL A 324 22.32 -15.33 10.86
CA VAL A 324 22.14 -14.32 9.82
C VAL A 324 21.25 -13.19 10.32
N ILE A 325 21.37 -12.02 9.69
CA ILE A 325 20.43 -10.90 9.86
C ILE A 325 19.19 -11.22 9.01
N SER A 326 18.03 -11.37 9.66
CA SER A 326 16.77 -11.73 9.00
C SER A 326 15.87 -10.52 8.76
N GLU A 327 15.85 -9.56 9.67
CA GLU A 327 14.95 -8.41 9.59
C GLU A 327 15.64 -7.14 10.12
N ILE A 328 15.42 -5.99 9.47
CA ILE A 328 15.97 -4.70 9.87
C ILE A 328 14.85 -3.68 9.84
N HIS A 329 14.55 -3.04 10.97
CA HIS A 329 13.58 -1.95 11.03
C HIS A 329 14.29 -0.64 11.34
N TYR A 330 14.67 0.07 10.26
CA TYR A 330 15.35 1.36 10.26
C TYR A 330 14.34 2.48 9.95
N HIS A 331 14.62 3.70 10.44
CA HIS A 331 13.78 4.90 10.25
C HIS A 331 12.25 4.64 10.41
N PRO A 332 11.80 4.08 11.54
CA PRO A 332 10.39 3.77 11.72
C PRO A 332 9.57 5.05 11.96
N PRO A 333 8.23 5.00 11.80
CA PRO A 333 7.36 6.12 12.12
C PRO A 333 7.61 6.67 13.53
N ALA A 334 7.52 7.99 13.68
CA ALA A 334 7.90 8.67 14.91
C ALA A 334 7.31 8.02 16.19
N GLY A 335 8.19 7.64 17.11
CA GLY A 335 7.83 7.02 18.40
C GLY A 335 7.87 5.48 18.41
N GLN A 336 8.18 4.84 17.28
CA GLN A 336 8.42 3.40 17.20
C GLN A 336 9.93 3.08 17.33
N PRO A 337 10.32 1.98 18.01
CA PRO A 337 11.72 1.65 18.24
C PRO A 337 12.36 0.79 17.12
N GLU A 338 13.59 1.11 16.75
CA GLU A 338 14.37 0.35 15.76
C GLU A 338 14.84 -1.01 16.29
N PHE A 339 14.99 -1.99 15.41
CA PHE A 339 15.55 -3.30 15.75
C PHE A 339 16.30 -3.95 14.59
N ILE A 340 17.18 -4.89 14.95
CA ILE A 340 17.83 -5.86 14.07
C ILE A 340 17.43 -7.24 14.59
N GLU A 341 16.88 -8.09 13.72
CA GLU A 341 16.56 -9.47 14.04
C GLU A 341 17.64 -10.41 13.49
N LEU A 342 18.02 -11.39 14.31
CA LEU A 342 18.93 -12.46 13.92
C LEU A 342 18.22 -13.83 13.94
N LYS A 343 18.53 -14.65 12.95
CA LYS A 343 18.08 -16.04 12.83
C LYS A 343 19.26 -17.01 12.87
N ASN A 344 19.20 -18.01 13.74
CA ASN A 344 20.04 -19.21 13.60
C ASN A 344 19.41 -20.12 12.55
N ILE A 345 20.10 -20.32 11.42
CA ILE A 345 19.59 -21.10 10.29
C ILE A 345 19.96 -22.58 10.39
N THR A 346 20.67 -22.98 11.45
CA THR A 346 21.13 -24.35 11.66
C THR A 346 20.19 -25.16 12.54
N ASP A 347 20.30 -26.49 12.42
CA ASP A 347 19.58 -27.46 13.26
C ASP A 347 20.23 -27.67 14.63
N GLN A 348 21.24 -26.87 14.99
CA GLN A 348 21.94 -26.94 16.26
C GLN A 348 21.92 -25.58 16.96
N PRO A 349 21.96 -25.53 18.30
CA PRO A 349 22.13 -24.26 18.99
C PRO A 349 23.50 -23.64 18.69
N VAL A 350 23.55 -22.32 18.53
CA VAL A 350 24.78 -21.55 18.31
C VAL A 350 25.09 -20.71 19.54
N ALA A 351 26.29 -20.86 20.09
CA ALA A 351 26.80 -19.98 21.14
C ALA A 351 27.22 -18.64 20.53
N LEU A 352 26.68 -17.54 21.03
CA LEU A 352 27.06 -16.17 20.62
C LEU A 352 28.27 -15.65 21.41
N TYR A 353 29.21 -16.56 21.67
CA TYR A 353 30.47 -16.36 22.37
C TYR A 353 31.44 -17.50 22.06
N ASP A 354 32.74 -17.30 22.31
CA ASP A 354 33.76 -18.35 22.22
C ASP A 354 33.60 -19.35 23.40
N PRO A 355 33.27 -20.62 23.15
CA PRO A 355 33.08 -21.61 24.21
C PRO A 355 34.30 -21.84 25.11
N ASP A 356 35.51 -21.66 24.59
CA ASP A 356 36.75 -21.80 25.35
C ASP A 356 37.08 -20.52 26.12
N HIS A 357 36.61 -19.37 25.63
CA HIS A 357 36.79 -18.04 26.24
C HIS A 357 35.48 -17.23 26.32
N PRO A 358 34.57 -17.55 27.26
CA PRO A 358 33.19 -17.01 27.23
C PRO A 358 33.01 -15.50 27.38
N THR A 359 34.06 -14.78 27.74
CA THR A 359 34.08 -13.30 27.75
C THR A 359 34.24 -12.70 26.36
N ASN A 360 34.69 -13.48 25.38
CA ASN A 360 34.81 -13.09 23.99
C ASN A 360 33.46 -13.40 23.34
N THR A 361 32.66 -12.36 23.11
CA THR A 361 31.28 -12.51 22.61
C THR A 361 31.16 -12.04 21.17
N TRP A 362 30.12 -12.53 20.49
CA TRP A 362 29.75 -12.02 19.18
C TRP A 362 29.37 -10.54 19.27
N ARG A 363 29.44 -9.82 18.15
CA ARG A 363 29.07 -8.41 18.08
C ARG A 363 28.39 -8.08 16.76
N ILE A 364 27.69 -6.94 16.76
CA ILE A 364 27.15 -6.31 15.55
C ILE A 364 27.93 -5.01 15.32
N ALA A 365 28.83 -5.02 14.34
CA ALA A 365 29.47 -3.79 13.87
C ALA A 365 28.47 -2.96 13.06
N GLY A 366 28.61 -1.63 13.07
CA GLY A 366 27.60 -0.67 12.63
C GLY A 366 26.92 0.00 13.83
N VAL A 367 26.26 -0.79 14.68
CA VAL A 367 25.61 -0.30 15.92
C VAL A 367 26.47 -0.45 17.19
N GLY A 368 27.65 -1.07 17.09
CA GLY A 368 28.60 -1.22 18.21
C GLY A 368 28.13 -2.16 19.33
N PHE A 369 27.15 -3.03 19.06
CA PHE A 369 26.54 -3.91 20.07
C PHE A 369 27.38 -5.17 20.30
N HIS A 370 27.62 -5.54 21.57
CA HIS A 370 28.25 -6.81 21.95
C HIS A 370 27.26 -7.68 22.73
N PHE A 371 27.18 -8.95 22.39
CA PHE A 371 26.30 -9.88 23.12
C PHE A 371 26.81 -10.09 24.55
N PRO A 372 25.90 -10.30 25.53
CA PRO A 372 26.30 -10.78 26.84
C PRO A 372 26.98 -12.16 26.76
N PRO A 373 27.91 -12.48 27.69
CA PRO A 373 28.47 -13.82 27.82
C PRO A 373 27.39 -14.89 28.01
N GLU A 374 27.70 -16.12 27.60
CA GLU A 374 26.85 -17.31 27.80
C GLU A 374 25.48 -17.26 27.07
N VAL A 375 25.29 -16.35 26.11
CA VAL A 375 24.11 -16.33 25.25
C VAL A 375 24.18 -17.46 24.22
N THR A 376 23.14 -18.28 24.16
CA THR A 376 22.98 -19.34 23.15
C THR A 376 21.68 -19.13 22.39
N LEU A 377 21.76 -19.04 21.07
CA LEU A 377 20.60 -18.99 20.18
C LEU A 377 20.19 -20.43 19.84
N PRO A 378 18.95 -20.87 20.18
CA PRO A 378 18.50 -22.22 19.87
C PRO A 378 18.55 -22.55 18.37
N ALA A 379 18.56 -23.85 18.03
CA ALA A 379 18.39 -24.31 16.65
C ALA A 379 17.12 -23.70 16.04
N GLN A 380 17.21 -23.16 14.82
CA GLN A 380 16.12 -22.44 14.17
C GLN A 380 15.53 -21.27 15.01
N GLY A 381 16.27 -20.76 16.01
CA GLY A 381 15.81 -19.72 16.92
C GLY A 381 15.98 -18.32 16.36
N LEU A 382 15.10 -17.40 16.80
CA LEU A 382 15.15 -15.97 16.52
C LEU A 382 15.54 -15.19 17.79
N LEU A 383 16.23 -14.07 17.62
CA LEU A 383 16.43 -13.06 18.65
C LEU A 383 16.41 -11.66 18.04
N LEU A 384 16.13 -10.66 18.86
CA LEU A 384 16.23 -9.26 18.49
C LEU A 384 17.35 -8.55 19.22
N VAL A 385 17.93 -7.56 18.56
CA VAL A 385 18.71 -6.49 19.17
C VAL A 385 18.00 -5.17 18.87
N THR A 386 17.94 -4.23 19.81
CA THR A 386 17.26 -2.93 19.63
C THR A 386 18.06 -1.78 20.23
N GLY A 387 17.88 -0.57 19.68
CA GLY A 387 18.30 0.70 20.30
C GLY A 387 17.30 1.23 21.32
N GLY A 388 16.09 0.68 21.35
CA GLY A 388 15.02 1.02 22.30
C GLY A 388 15.02 0.17 23.57
N ASP A 389 14.07 0.45 24.45
CA ASP A 389 13.81 -0.41 25.62
C ASP A 389 13.20 -1.75 25.18
N PRO A 390 13.78 -2.91 25.58
CA PRO A 390 13.27 -4.22 25.16
C PRO A 390 11.79 -4.49 25.49
N ALA A 391 11.27 -3.95 26.59
CA ALA A 391 9.86 -4.13 26.94
C ALA A 391 8.95 -3.25 26.07
N ALA A 392 9.41 -2.03 25.73
CA ALA A 392 8.72 -1.16 24.78
C ALA A 392 8.66 -1.76 23.37
N VAL A 393 9.75 -2.33 22.86
CA VAL A 393 9.78 -3.03 21.56
C VAL A 393 8.78 -4.18 21.53
N ARG A 394 8.80 -5.01 22.58
CA ARG A 394 7.85 -6.12 22.70
C ARG A 394 6.40 -5.66 22.67
N ALA A 395 6.09 -4.59 23.39
CA ALA A 395 4.73 -4.05 23.45
C ALA A 395 4.32 -3.38 22.12
N ALA A 396 5.24 -2.70 21.44
CA ALA A 396 4.98 -2.00 20.18
C ALA A 396 4.68 -2.97 19.03
N TYR A 397 5.40 -4.08 18.94
CA TYR A 397 5.32 -5.00 17.81
C TYR A 397 4.71 -6.37 18.13
N GLY A 398 4.30 -6.61 19.37
CA GLY A 398 3.69 -7.89 19.76
C GLY A 398 4.67 -9.07 19.72
N VAL A 399 5.97 -8.82 19.93
CA VAL A 399 7.02 -9.86 19.85
C VAL A 399 6.69 -11.05 20.75
N PRO A 400 6.73 -12.31 20.25
CA PRO A 400 6.42 -13.52 21.04
C PRO A 400 7.26 -13.62 22.32
N GLU A 401 6.65 -14.01 23.46
CA GLU A 401 7.33 -14.06 24.77
C GLU A 401 8.61 -14.92 24.78
N GLY A 402 8.68 -15.93 23.90
CA GLY A 402 9.84 -16.81 23.76
C GLY A 402 11.04 -16.22 23.01
N THR A 403 10.85 -15.11 22.27
CA THR A 403 11.90 -14.48 21.46
C THR A 403 12.72 -13.53 22.35
N PRO A 404 14.02 -13.78 22.58
CA PRO A 404 14.88 -12.88 23.35
C PRO A 404 15.05 -11.52 22.67
N ILE A 405 15.13 -10.45 23.46
CA ILE A 405 15.40 -9.09 22.99
C ILE A 405 16.56 -8.52 23.81
N PHE A 406 17.62 -8.10 23.12
CA PHE A 406 18.80 -7.49 23.70
C PHE A 406 18.90 -6.00 23.34
N GLY A 407 19.57 -5.21 24.19
CA GLY A 407 19.71 -3.76 24.02
C GLY A 407 19.63 -3.02 25.35
N PRO A 408 19.53 -1.68 25.32
CA PRO A 408 19.64 -0.85 24.12
C PRO A 408 21.09 -0.80 23.59
N TRP A 409 21.29 -0.71 22.27
CA TRP A 409 22.52 -0.14 21.72
C TRP A 409 22.48 1.40 21.80
N ASP A 410 23.63 2.06 21.64
CA ASP A 410 23.71 3.53 21.60
C ASP A 410 23.54 4.06 20.17
N GLY A 411 22.71 5.08 19.99
CA GLY A 411 22.44 5.69 18.67
C GLY A 411 21.26 5.05 17.94
N ASN A 412 21.09 5.44 16.67
CA ASN A 412 20.05 4.94 15.78
C ASN A 412 20.70 4.30 14.55
N LEU A 413 19.94 3.42 13.90
CA LEU A 413 20.23 3.02 12.54
C LEU A 413 20.23 4.24 11.62
N GLN A 414 21.06 4.25 10.57
CA GLN A 414 21.11 5.38 9.64
C GLN A 414 19.94 5.32 8.67
N ASP A 415 19.12 6.38 8.66
CA ASP A 415 17.91 6.44 7.82
C ASP A 415 18.19 6.23 6.32
N SER A 416 19.35 6.66 5.82
CA SER A 416 19.74 6.50 4.42
C SER A 416 20.51 5.20 4.10
N GLY A 417 20.54 4.26 5.04
CA GLY A 417 21.32 3.03 4.95
C GLY A 417 22.68 3.09 5.64
N GLU A 418 23.13 1.93 6.12
CA GLU A 418 24.50 1.71 6.62
C GLU A 418 24.93 0.25 6.41
N ARG A 419 26.17 -0.07 6.75
CA ARG A 419 26.68 -1.44 6.76
C ARG A 419 26.62 -2.04 8.17
N LEU A 420 25.88 -3.14 8.29
CA LEU A 420 25.82 -3.96 9.49
C LEU A 420 26.62 -5.24 9.26
N GLU A 421 27.43 -5.64 10.23
CA GLU A 421 28.15 -6.92 10.21
C GLU A 421 27.92 -7.68 11.50
N LEU A 422 27.41 -8.90 11.37
CA LEU A 422 27.39 -9.87 12.45
C LEU A 422 28.75 -10.57 12.49
N GLN A 423 29.48 -10.39 13.59
CA GLN A 423 30.86 -10.89 13.73
C GLN A 423 30.98 -11.86 14.90
N GLN A 424 31.66 -12.98 14.66
CA GLN A 424 32.05 -13.93 15.70
C GLN A 424 33.50 -13.70 16.12
N PRO A 425 33.85 -13.94 17.40
CA PRO A 425 35.24 -13.89 17.85
C PRO A 425 36.02 -15.10 17.33
N GLY A 426 37.22 -14.88 16.83
CA GLY A 426 38.22 -15.90 16.53
C GLY A 426 39.06 -16.28 17.76
N ALA A 427 40.02 -17.18 17.57
CA ALA A 427 40.95 -17.57 18.63
C ALA A 427 41.82 -16.37 19.05
N PRO A 428 42.09 -16.16 20.36
CA PRO A 428 42.92 -15.03 20.78
C PRO A 428 44.36 -15.18 20.29
N GLU A 429 44.88 -14.11 19.70
CA GLU A 429 46.22 -14.03 19.16
C GLU A 429 47.10 -13.10 20.00
N VAL A 430 48.40 -13.39 20.10
CA VAL A 430 49.34 -12.52 20.81
C VAL A 430 50.08 -11.64 19.81
N VAL A 431 49.57 -10.43 19.62
CA VAL A 431 50.16 -9.42 18.73
C VAL A 431 50.95 -8.42 19.58
N SER A 432 52.26 -8.29 19.34
CA SER A 432 53.12 -7.30 20.04
C SER A 432 53.09 -7.34 21.58
N ASN A 433 52.84 -8.52 22.18
CA ASN A 433 52.63 -8.76 23.62
C ASN A 433 51.28 -8.31 24.20
N GLU A 434 50.32 -7.94 23.35
CA GLU A 434 48.92 -7.75 23.71
C GLU A 434 48.07 -8.89 23.11
N VAL A 435 46.99 -9.28 23.79
CA VAL A 435 46.08 -10.30 23.27
C VAL A 435 45.04 -9.59 22.41
N SER A 436 45.03 -9.88 21.12
CA SER A 436 44.03 -9.44 20.15
C SER A 436 43.01 -10.55 19.91
N ILE A 437 41.78 -10.19 19.57
CA ILE A 437 40.73 -11.15 19.20
C ILE A 437 40.27 -10.76 17.79
N PRO A 438 40.55 -11.58 16.76
CA PRO A 438 39.99 -11.36 15.44
C PRO A 438 38.47 -11.44 15.49
N TYR A 439 37.79 -10.61 14.70
CA TYR A 439 36.33 -10.64 14.58
C TYR A 439 35.97 -10.98 13.14
N ILE A 440 35.55 -12.22 12.93
CA ILE A 440 35.24 -12.80 11.62
C ILE A 440 33.79 -12.47 11.28
N THR A 441 33.57 -11.81 10.14
CA THR A 441 32.22 -11.50 9.65
C THR A 441 31.52 -12.78 9.17
N VAL A 442 30.36 -13.06 9.76
CA VAL A 442 29.52 -14.25 9.51
C VAL A 442 28.36 -13.92 8.56
N ASP A 443 27.83 -12.71 8.68
CA ASP A 443 26.82 -12.17 7.77
C ASP A 443 26.97 -10.64 7.75
N ALA A 444 26.68 -10.04 6.60
CA ALA A 444 26.76 -8.60 6.40
C ALA A 444 25.62 -8.13 5.50
N VAL A 445 25.18 -6.91 5.76
CA VAL A 445 24.16 -6.22 4.97
C VAL A 445 24.47 -4.72 4.94
N ARG A 446 24.72 -4.19 3.75
CA ARG A 446 24.74 -2.76 3.46
C ARG A 446 23.40 -2.34 2.86
N TYR A 447 22.40 -2.14 3.71
CA TYR A 447 21.06 -1.73 3.28
C TYR A 447 21.03 -0.28 2.82
N ASN A 448 19.99 0.10 2.07
CA ASN A 448 19.79 1.46 1.55
C ASN A 448 18.29 1.82 1.51
N ASP A 449 17.99 3.11 1.44
CA ASP A 449 16.63 3.70 1.29
C ASP A 449 16.24 3.94 -0.18
N LYS A 450 17.12 3.58 -1.13
CA LYS A 450 16.92 3.80 -2.57
C LYS A 450 16.95 2.50 -3.36
N ALA A 451 16.17 2.50 -4.44
CA ALA A 451 16.25 1.47 -5.47
C ALA A 451 17.72 1.23 -5.86
N PRO A 452 18.16 -0.03 -5.94
CA PRO A 452 17.37 -1.25 -6.05
C PRO A 452 16.91 -1.90 -4.72
N TRP A 453 17.25 -1.31 -3.57
CA TRP A 453 16.66 -1.73 -2.29
C TRP A 453 15.17 -1.36 -2.21
N PRO A 454 14.34 -2.12 -1.47
CA PRO A 454 12.99 -1.70 -1.13
C PRO A 454 12.99 -0.34 -0.43
N THR A 455 12.22 0.62 -0.96
CA THR A 455 12.17 2.01 -0.46
C THR A 455 11.06 2.23 0.57
N GLU A 456 10.10 1.30 0.64
CA GLU A 456 8.94 1.36 1.53
C GLU A 456 9.30 1.33 3.03
N PRO A 457 10.31 0.58 3.50
CA PRO A 457 10.68 0.56 4.92
C PRO A 457 11.07 1.93 5.49
N ASP A 458 11.57 2.83 4.64
CA ASP A 458 12.00 4.18 5.03
C ASP A 458 10.81 5.06 5.45
N GLY A 459 10.58 5.22 6.76
CA GLY A 459 9.60 6.15 7.32
C GLY A 459 8.12 5.74 7.20
N ASN A 460 7.78 4.67 6.47
CA ASN A 460 6.38 4.31 6.17
C ASN A 460 5.82 3.16 7.00
N GLY A 461 6.62 2.53 7.87
CA GLY A 461 6.14 1.50 8.81
C GLY A 461 6.61 0.06 8.56
N PRO A 462 6.80 -0.43 7.32
CA PRO A 462 7.38 -1.75 7.09
C PRO A 462 8.83 -1.86 7.62
N SER A 463 9.29 -3.08 7.85
CA SER A 463 10.71 -3.39 8.02
C SER A 463 11.28 -3.96 6.71
N LEU A 464 12.60 -4.12 6.66
CA LEU A 464 13.29 -4.84 5.61
C LEU A 464 13.44 -6.31 6.04
N GLU A 465 12.81 -7.23 5.31
CA GLU A 465 12.86 -8.68 5.56
C GLU A 465 13.73 -9.37 4.51
N ARG A 466 14.64 -10.24 4.96
CA ARG A 466 15.36 -11.16 4.07
C ARG A 466 14.40 -12.24 3.59
N ARG A 467 14.29 -12.41 2.28
CA ARG A 467 13.28 -13.26 1.64
C ARG A 467 13.41 -14.73 1.97
N HIS A 468 14.67 -15.18 2.01
CA HIS A 468 15.08 -16.52 2.37
C HIS A 468 16.35 -16.40 3.20
N VAL A 469 16.34 -17.00 4.40
CA VAL A 469 17.44 -16.81 5.36
C VAL A 469 18.77 -17.45 4.91
N ASP A 470 18.76 -18.31 3.90
CA ASP A 470 19.93 -18.97 3.32
C ASP A 470 20.56 -18.25 2.11
N GLN A 471 19.96 -17.14 1.67
CA GLN A 471 20.50 -16.29 0.59
C GLN A 471 21.54 -15.30 1.11
N PHE A 472 22.29 -14.62 0.23
CA PHE A 472 23.38 -13.71 0.64
C PHE A 472 22.87 -12.32 1.07
N GLY A 473 23.44 -11.75 2.13
CA GLY A 473 22.89 -10.56 2.83
C GLY A 473 23.18 -9.23 2.12
N ASP A 474 24.37 -9.10 1.55
CA ASP A 474 24.78 -7.92 0.77
C ASP A 474 24.24 -7.93 -0.68
N ASP A 475 23.23 -8.73 -0.98
CA ASP A 475 22.53 -8.70 -2.27
C ASP A 475 21.10 -8.14 -2.11
N PRO A 476 20.82 -6.95 -2.66
CA PRO A 476 19.52 -6.28 -2.53
C PRO A 476 18.33 -7.11 -3.03
N ALA A 477 18.53 -7.99 -4.01
CA ALA A 477 17.46 -8.84 -4.54
C ALA A 477 16.93 -9.86 -3.52
N ASN A 478 17.71 -10.15 -2.48
CA ASN A 478 17.33 -11.09 -1.42
C ASN A 478 16.51 -10.42 -0.31
N TRP A 479 16.19 -9.13 -0.44
CA TRP A 479 15.40 -8.38 0.53
C TRP A 479 14.05 -7.94 -0.05
N ARG A 480 13.11 -7.68 0.84
CA ARG A 480 11.79 -7.10 0.55
C ARG A 480 11.36 -6.21 1.72
N ALA A 481 10.39 -5.33 1.49
CA ALA A 481 9.66 -4.74 2.60
C ALA A 481 8.77 -5.82 3.26
N SER A 482 8.60 -5.75 4.59
CA SER A 482 7.60 -6.55 5.29
C SER A 482 6.21 -6.22 4.76
N PHE A 483 5.33 -7.21 4.81
CA PHE A 483 3.97 -7.03 4.35
C PHE A 483 3.14 -6.38 5.46
N GLY A 484 2.98 -5.07 5.38
CA GLY A 484 2.30 -4.29 6.41
C GLY A 484 3.26 -3.88 7.54
N PRO A 485 2.91 -4.05 8.82
CA PRO A 485 3.81 -3.70 9.92
C PRO A 485 5.04 -4.64 9.97
N PRO A 486 6.06 -4.30 10.77
CA PRO A 486 7.21 -5.18 11.03
C PRO A 486 6.77 -6.49 11.68
N SER A 487 7.56 -7.55 11.54
CA SER A 487 7.23 -8.89 12.02
C SER A 487 8.19 -9.53 13.02
N PRO A 488 8.77 -8.78 13.96
CA PRO A 488 9.81 -9.29 14.82
C PRO A 488 9.37 -10.51 15.64
N GLY A 489 10.21 -11.54 15.60
CA GLY A 489 10.06 -12.82 16.26
C GLY A 489 9.25 -13.84 15.46
N LEU A 490 8.97 -13.57 14.19
CA LEU A 490 8.28 -14.48 13.26
C LEU A 490 9.22 -14.81 12.09
N ASP A 491 9.17 -16.05 11.60
CA ASP A 491 9.99 -16.45 10.45
C ASP A 491 9.52 -15.77 9.16
N ASN A 492 10.48 -15.33 8.34
CA ASN A 492 10.24 -14.71 7.03
C ASN A 492 9.90 -15.72 5.92
N ASP A 493 10.14 -17.01 6.17
CA ASP A 493 10.21 -18.07 5.16
C ASP A 493 8.97 -18.99 5.17
N GLY A 494 7.97 -18.67 6.00
CA GLY A 494 6.74 -19.46 6.14
C GLY A 494 5.49 -18.60 5.93
N ASN A 495 4.44 -19.21 5.37
CA ASN A 495 3.16 -18.54 5.16
C ASN A 495 2.56 -18.08 6.49
N ARG A 496 2.43 -16.77 6.69
CA ARG A 496 1.74 -16.16 7.84
C ARG A 496 0.27 -15.99 7.50
N ALA A 497 -0.58 -16.02 8.52
CA ALA A 497 -2.00 -15.77 8.28
C ALA A 497 -2.18 -14.31 7.82
N PRO A 498 -3.13 -14.02 6.92
CA PRO A 498 -3.43 -12.65 6.54
C PRO A 498 -3.78 -11.81 7.77
N ILE A 499 -3.59 -10.51 7.66
CA ILE A 499 -4.07 -9.52 8.62
C ILE A 499 -5.36 -8.92 8.04
N VAL A 500 -6.41 -8.80 8.85
CA VAL A 500 -7.70 -8.26 8.42
C VAL A 500 -8.31 -7.37 9.49
N GLU A 501 -8.85 -6.22 9.08
CA GLU A 501 -9.60 -5.31 9.93
C GLU A 501 -10.91 -4.92 9.23
N ALA A 502 -12.04 -5.14 9.90
CA ALA A 502 -13.37 -4.78 9.41
C ALA A 502 -13.71 -3.29 9.64
N GLY A 503 -12.85 -2.58 10.37
CA GLY A 503 -13.00 -1.17 10.74
C GLY A 503 -13.76 -0.96 12.05
N PRO A 504 -13.85 0.29 12.53
CA PRO A 504 -14.46 0.60 13.82
C PRO A 504 -16.00 0.45 13.78
N ALA A 505 -16.59 0.21 14.96
CA ALA A 505 -18.04 0.20 15.12
C ALA A 505 -18.68 1.51 14.65
N GLN A 506 -19.85 1.42 14.01
CA GLN A 506 -20.54 2.57 13.42
C GLN A 506 -21.91 2.81 14.07
N GLU A 507 -22.27 4.08 14.24
CA GLU A 507 -23.63 4.51 14.57
C GLU A 507 -24.22 5.31 13.41
N GLN A 508 -25.41 4.92 12.95
CA GLN A 508 -26.06 5.48 11.77
C GLN A 508 -27.50 5.87 12.09
N VAL A 509 -27.97 6.96 11.47
CA VAL A 509 -29.34 7.45 11.62
C VAL A 509 -29.97 7.54 10.24
N GLY A 510 -31.08 6.83 10.03
CA GLY A 510 -31.76 6.72 8.75
C GLY A 510 -33.28 6.87 8.88
N ALA A 511 -33.89 7.55 7.89
CA ALA A 511 -35.34 7.71 7.82
C ALA A 511 -35.97 7.01 6.59
N VAL A 512 -35.13 6.55 5.64
CA VAL A 512 -35.54 5.81 4.45
C VAL A 512 -34.58 4.63 4.27
N PHE A 513 -35.14 3.46 4.00
CA PHE A 513 -34.42 2.18 3.90
C PHE A 513 -34.70 1.52 2.55
N PRO A 514 -33.75 0.75 1.98
CA PRO A 514 -32.48 0.36 2.57
C PRO A 514 -31.49 1.53 2.69
N LEU A 515 -30.83 1.62 3.84
CA LEU A 515 -29.82 2.65 4.13
C LEU A 515 -28.47 2.19 3.58
N ALA A 516 -27.85 2.98 2.71
CA ALA A 516 -26.50 2.71 2.21
C ALA A 516 -25.44 3.26 3.18
N ILE A 517 -24.53 2.41 3.62
CA ILE A 517 -23.38 2.80 4.44
C ILE A 517 -22.08 2.32 3.78
N GLN A 518 -20.99 3.03 4.08
CA GLN A 518 -19.65 2.63 3.63
C GLN A 518 -18.98 1.81 4.72
N LEU A 519 -18.45 0.65 4.34
CA LEU A 519 -17.55 -0.16 5.15
C LEU A 519 -16.14 0.01 4.58
N ALA A 520 -15.20 0.42 5.40
CA ALA A 520 -13.81 0.66 5.01
C ALA A 520 -12.91 -0.34 5.73
N GLY A 521 -13.03 -1.62 5.34
CA GLY A 521 -12.13 -2.65 5.84
C GLY A 521 -10.79 -2.66 5.11
N SER A 522 -9.82 -3.35 5.69
CA SER A 522 -8.50 -3.59 5.11
C SER A 522 -8.07 -5.04 5.30
N ALA A 523 -7.30 -5.57 4.37
CA ALA A 523 -6.62 -6.84 4.50
C ALA A 523 -5.23 -6.76 3.86
N ALA A 524 -4.27 -7.44 4.46
CA ALA A 524 -2.91 -7.59 3.96
C ALA A 524 -2.45 -9.03 4.18
N ASP A 525 -1.49 -9.47 3.38
CA ASP A 525 -0.98 -10.83 3.39
C ASP A 525 0.52 -10.80 3.08
N ASP A 526 1.26 -11.81 3.52
CA ASP A 526 2.70 -11.88 3.32
C ASP A 526 3.13 -12.37 1.93
N GLY A 527 2.20 -12.41 0.97
CA GLY A 527 2.45 -12.83 -0.40
C GLY A 527 2.75 -14.32 -0.52
N LEU A 528 2.61 -15.07 0.57
CA LEU A 528 2.71 -16.51 0.59
C LEU A 528 1.28 -17.11 0.66
N PRO A 529 1.10 -18.37 0.22
CA PRO A 529 2.00 -19.11 -0.65
C PRO A 529 2.26 -18.36 -1.97
N GLU A 530 3.48 -18.38 -2.49
CA GLU A 530 3.86 -17.59 -3.66
C GLU A 530 2.92 -17.85 -4.86
N GLY A 531 2.37 -16.77 -5.43
CA GLY A 531 1.39 -16.83 -6.52
C GLY A 531 -0.06 -17.02 -6.07
N SER A 532 -0.33 -17.08 -4.76
CA SER A 532 -1.68 -16.92 -4.20
C SER A 532 -2.21 -15.51 -4.49
N GLN A 533 -3.54 -15.37 -4.47
CA GLN A 533 -4.19 -14.06 -4.46
C GLN A 533 -4.96 -13.96 -3.16
N LEU A 534 -4.73 -12.89 -2.40
CA LEU A 534 -5.50 -12.60 -1.19
C LEU A 534 -6.97 -12.38 -1.57
N GLU A 535 -7.83 -13.28 -1.12
CA GLU A 535 -9.28 -13.19 -1.26
C GLU A 535 -9.88 -12.58 0.00
N VAL A 536 -10.82 -11.65 -0.17
CA VAL A 536 -11.61 -11.09 0.93
C VAL A 536 -13.10 -11.30 0.67
N GLU A 537 -13.89 -11.46 1.73
CA GLU A 537 -15.35 -11.58 1.63
C GLU A 537 -16.06 -10.96 2.84
N TRP A 538 -17.03 -10.09 2.55
CA TRP A 538 -17.99 -9.55 3.50
C TRP A 538 -19.19 -10.48 3.68
N SER A 539 -19.54 -10.76 4.93
CA SER A 539 -20.73 -11.54 5.29
C SER A 539 -21.48 -10.92 6.47
N GLN A 540 -22.77 -11.24 6.58
CA GLN A 540 -23.58 -10.89 7.75
C GLN A 540 -23.58 -12.06 8.72
N ILE A 541 -23.22 -11.79 9.98
CA ILE A 541 -23.25 -12.79 11.07
C ILE A 541 -24.58 -12.74 11.81
N ASP A 542 -25.05 -11.54 12.16
CA ASP A 542 -26.31 -11.34 12.87
C ASP A 542 -26.95 -9.99 12.49
N GLY A 543 -28.26 -9.86 12.74
CA GLY A 543 -29.00 -8.62 12.57
C GLY A 543 -30.48 -8.83 12.21
N PRO A 544 -31.30 -7.78 12.31
CA PRO A 544 -32.75 -7.88 12.18
C PRO A 544 -33.24 -8.22 10.76
N GLY A 545 -32.51 -7.82 9.72
CA GLY A 545 -32.82 -8.12 8.31
C GLY A 545 -31.58 -8.42 7.47
N ARG A 546 -31.76 -8.91 6.24
CA ARG A 546 -30.67 -9.29 5.33
C ARG A 546 -29.98 -8.05 4.77
N VAL A 547 -28.67 -7.95 4.97
CA VAL A 547 -27.79 -6.93 4.38
C VAL A 547 -27.40 -7.34 2.97
N VAL A 548 -27.35 -6.39 2.04
CA VAL A 548 -26.82 -6.58 0.68
C VAL A 548 -25.55 -5.78 0.52
N PHE A 549 -24.46 -6.45 0.14
CA PHE A 549 -23.18 -5.82 -0.19
C PHE A 549 -23.10 -5.58 -1.70
N THR A 550 -22.69 -4.39 -2.12
CA THR A 550 -22.53 -4.08 -3.55
C THR A 550 -21.35 -4.82 -4.17
N GLU A 551 -20.26 -4.92 -3.40
CA GLU A 551 -19.01 -5.59 -3.80
C GLU A 551 -18.52 -6.42 -2.60
N PRO A 552 -19.08 -7.61 -2.33
CA PRO A 552 -18.75 -8.39 -1.14
C PRO A 552 -17.28 -8.85 -1.11
N HIS A 553 -16.61 -8.93 -2.27
CA HIS A 553 -15.20 -9.33 -2.37
C HIS A 553 -14.22 -8.15 -2.42
N ALA A 554 -14.66 -6.96 -2.00
CA ALA A 554 -13.82 -5.78 -1.85
C ALA A 554 -13.75 -5.39 -0.37
N ALA A 555 -12.53 -5.14 0.14
CA ALA A 555 -12.34 -4.76 1.55
C ALA A 555 -13.10 -3.47 1.90
N ALA A 556 -13.09 -2.49 0.98
CA ALA A 556 -13.99 -1.33 1.01
C ALA A 556 -15.23 -1.62 0.16
N THR A 557 -16.44 -1.52 0.75
CA THR A 557 -17.70 -1.84 0.07
C THR A 557 -18.87 -1.01 0.61
N THR A 558 -19.99 -1.02 -0.12
CA THR A 558 -21.25 -0.44 0.38
C THR A 558 -22.17 -1.55 0.90
N ALA A 559 -22.64 -1.39 2.13
CA ALA A 559 -23.68 -2.25 2.71
C ALA A 559 -25.04 -1.54 2.69
N LEU A 560 -26.06 -2.20 2.16
CA LEU A 560 -27.45 -1.76 2.12
C LEU A 560 -28.22 -2.44 3.26
N LEU A 561 -28.56 -1.68 4.30
CA LEU A 561 -29.25 -2.20 5.48
C LEU A 561 -30.76 -2.01 5.36
N PRO A 562 -31.58 -3.05 5.60
CA PRO A 562 -33.02 -3.01 5.34
C PRO A 562 -33.86 -2.32 6.43
N GLY A 563 -33.24 -1.82 7.49
CA GLY A 563 -33.96 -1.21 8.60
C GLY A 563 -33.08 -0.79 9.77
N THR A 564 -33.72 -0.54 10.89
CA THR A 564 -33.11 -0.18 12.18
C THR A 564 -32.72 -1.41 12.99
N GLY A 565 -31.75 -1.25 13.89
CA GLY A 565 -31.26 -2.30 14.80
C GLY A 565 -29.74 -2.42 14.79
N VAL A 566 -29.23 -3.50 15.37
CA VAL A 566 -27.78 -3.78 15.43
C VAL A 566 -27.45 -4.89 14.44
N TYR A 567 -26.46 -4.66 13.58
CA TYR A 567 -25.95 -5.60 12.60
C TYR A 567 -24.51 -5.96 12.94
N GLN A 568 -24.20 -7.25 12.97
CA GLN A 568 -22.83 -7.75 13.08
C GLN A 568 -22.39 -8.24 11.71
N LEU A 569 -21.40 -7.56 11.14
CA LEU A 569 -20.85 -7.83 9.81
C LEU A 569 -19.40 -8.32 9.95
N ARG A 570 -18.97 -9.20 9.06
CA ARG A 570 -17.65 -9.83 9.09
C ARG A 570 -16.90 -9.61 7.80
N LEU A 571 -15.65 -9.19 7.89
CA LEU A 571 -14.69 -9.26 6.80
C LEU A 571 -13.78 -10.48 7.03
N THR A 572 -13.76 -11.39 6.07
CA THR A 572 -12.88 -12.57 6.08
C THR A 572 -11.78 -12.37 5.04
N ALA A 573 -10.55 -12.74 5.35
CA ALA A 573 -9.42 -12.72 4.43
C ALA A 573 -8.74 -14.09 4.37
N SER A 574 -8.34 -14.53 3.18
CA SER A 574 -7.75 -15.84 2.91
C SER A 574 -6.68 -15.79 1.82
N ASP A 575 -5.53 -16.39 2.08
CA ASP A 575 -4.44 -16.61 1.10
C ASP A 575 -4.56 -17.98 0.38
N GLY A 576 -5.61 -18.75 0.71
CA GLY A 576 -5.87 -20.10 0.19
C GLY A 576 -5.36 -21.24 1.09
N GLN A 577 -4.45 -20.97 2.01
CA GLN A 577 -3.94 -21.90 3.03
C GLN A 577 -4.38 -21.52 4.45
N LEU A 578 -4.40 -20.23 4.77
CA LEU A 578 -4.80 -19.65 6.04
C LEU A 578 -5.95 -18.67 5.83
N THR A 579 -6.84 -18.62 6.82
CA THR A 579 -8.04 -17.78 6.78
C THR A 579 -8.25 -17.14 8.14
N VAL A 580 -8.46 -15.82 8.14
CA VAL A 580 -8.75 -15.01 9.32
C VAL A 580 -9.98 -14.15 9.09
N HIS A 581 -10.53 -13.57 10.15
CA HIS A 581 -11.67 -12.67 10.05
C HIS A 581 -11.66 -11.63 11.16
N ASP A 582 -12.34 -10.51 10.89
CA ASP A 582 -12.68 -9.49 11.87
C ASP A 582 -14.15 -9.08 11.74
N ASP A 583 -14.75 -8.65 12.86
CA ASP A 583 -16.18 -8.34 12.97
C ASP A 583 -16.40 -6.87 13.34
N VAL A 584 -17.36 -6.22 12.68
CA VAL A 584 -17.79 -4.85 12.96
C VAL A 584 -19.27 -4.79 13.36
N LEU A 585 -19.57 -3.96 14.36
CA LEU A 585 -20.94 -3.67 14.78
C LEU A 585 -21.44 -2.37 14.16
N VAL A 586 -22.60 -2.43 13.51
CA VAL A 586 -23.31 -1.27 12.95
C VAL A 586 -24.63 -1.12 13.67
N THR A 587 -24.81 0.00 14.39
CA THR A 587 -26.07 0.34 15.07
C THR A 587 -26.82 1.38 14.26
N VAL A 588 -28.01 1.02 13.76
CA VAL A 588 -28.87 1.91 12.97
C VAL A 588 -30.11 2.30 13.76
N ARG A 589 -30.41 3.60 13.84
CA ARG A 589 -31.58 4.16 14.53
C ARG A 589 -32.40 5.03 13.59
N ARG A 590 -33.70 5.15 13.85
CA ARG A 590 -34.57 6.14 13.20
C ARG A 590 -34.62 7.41 14.05
N PRO A 591 -34.54 8.61 13.45
CA PRO A 591 -34.75 9.84 14.18
C PRO A 591 -36.25 10.07 14.45
N ALA A 592 -36.59 10.49 15.67
CA ALA A 592 -37.91 11.06 15.96
C ALA A 592 -37.97 12.50 15.41
N VAL A 593 -39.15 12.96 15.00
CA VAL A 593 -39.36 14.32 14.49
C VAL A 593 -40.09 15.18 15.51
N ASP A 594 -39.77 16.47 15.55
CA ASP A 594 -40.47 17.44 16.39
C ASP A 594 -41.88 17.67 15.84
N GLN A 595 -42.88 17.55 16.71
CA GLN A 595 -44.29 17.78 16.41
C GLN A 595 -44.89 18.74 17.43
N THR A 596 -45.38 19.89 16.95
CA THR A 596 -46.16 20.82 17.78
C THR A 596 -47.58 20.28 17.92
N LEU A 597 -47.95 19.86 19.14
CA LEU A 597 -49.30 19.37 19.45
C LEU A 597 -50.25 20.52 19.80
N VAL A 598 -49.74 21.53 20.50
CA VAL A 598 -50.44 22.79 20.80
C VAL A 598 -49.46 23.93 20.63
N ALA A 599 -49.72 24.87 19.72
CA ALA A 599 -48.86 26.03 19.50
C ALA A 599 -49.16 27.14 20.53
N ALA A 600 -48.16 27.96 20.88
CA ALA A 600 -48.40 29.21 21.61
C ALA A 600 -49.40 30.09 20.86
N GLY A 601 -50.25 30.81 21.58
CA GLY A 601 -51.33 31.61 20.98
C GLY A 601 -52.52 30.79 20.47
N SER A 602 -52.60 29.49 20.80
CA SER A 602 -53.76 28.65 20.47
C SER A 602 -55.07 29.19 21.06
N VAL A 603 -56.21 28.81 20.50
CA VAL A 603 -57.53 29.22 21.01
C VAL A 603 -57.93 28.34 22.20
N TRP A 604 -58.20 28.97 23.34
CA TRP A 604 -58.66 28.30 24.55
C TRP A 604 -60.10 28.66 24.85
N ARG A 605 -60.87 27.68 25.34
CA ARG A 605 -62.13 27.95 26.05
C ARG A 605 -61.80 28.38 27.46
N TYR A 606 -62.48 29.40 27.98
CA TYR A 606 -62.21 29.91 29.31
C TYR A 606 -63.47 30.12 30.15
N ARG A 607 -63.29 30.05 31.47
CA ARG A 607 -64.33 30.38 32.46
C ARG A 607 -63.75 31.33 33.48
N ASP A 608 -64.22 32.57 33.42
CA ASP A 608 -63.77 33.72 34.18
C ASP A 608 -64.89 34.28 35.09
N THR A 609 -65.86 33.43 35.45
CA THR A 609 -67.06 33.86 36.19
C THR A 609 -66.92 33.81 37.71
N GLY A 610 -65.73 33.45 38.23
CA GLY A 610 -65.49 33.29 39.66
C GLY A 610 -66.35 32.20 40.31
N THR A 611 -66.67 31.15 39.57
CA THR A 611 -67.52 30.04 40.02
C THR A 611 -66.68 28.81 40.32
N ASP A 612 -66.87 28.19 41.49
CA ASP A 612 -66.24 26.91 41.82
C ASP A 612 -66.82 25.79 40.93
N LEU A 613 -65.97 25.18 40.12
CA LEU A 613 -66.32 24.08 39.21
C LEU A 613 -66.03 22.69 39.81
N GLY A 614 -65.50 22.63 41.03
CA GLY A 614 -65.00 21.39 41.63
C GLY A 614 -63.88 20.76 40.80
N THR A 615 -63.87 19.43 40.69
CA THR A 615 -62.84 18.67 39.95
C THR A 615 -63.34 18.08 38.63
N ALA A 616 -64.66 18.01 38.42
CA ALA A 616 -65.26 17.38 37.24
C ALA A 616 -64.85 18.05 35.92
N TRP A 617 -64.59 19.37 35.95
CA TRP A 617 -64.16 20.13 34.78
C TRP A 617 -62.78 19.74 34.25
N ARG A 618 -62.00 18.93 34.97
CA ARG A 618 -60.67 18.47 34.53
C ARG A 618 -60.77 17.26 33.60
N ALA A 619 -61.90 16.55 33.63
CA ALA A 619 -62.10 15.32 32.86
C ALA A 619 -62.13 15.58 31.33
N PRO A 620 -61.69 14.62 30.51
CA PRO A 620 -61.73 14.74 29.05
C PRO A 620 -63.15 14.91 28.49
N ASP A 621 -64.14 14.26 29.10
CA ASP A 621 -65.54 14.22 28.67
C ASP A 621 -66.39 15.39 29.19
N TYR A 622 -65.81 16.32 29.95
CA TYR A 622 -66.53 17.50 30.44
C TYR A 622 -67.00 18.41 29.30
N ASP A 623 -68.29 18.75 29.32
CA ASP A 623 -68.90 19.65 28.33
C ASP A 623 -68.62 21.12 28.65
N ASP A 624 -67.66 21.69 27.92
CA ASP A 624 -67.29 23.10 27.95
C ASP A 624 -67.85 23.90 26.77
N SER A 625 -68.78 23.34 25.98
CA SER A 625 -69.31 24.00 24.77
C SER A 625 -69.98 25.35 25.02
N GLY A 626 -70.45 25.59 26.24
CA GLY A 626 -71.02 26.86 26.68
C GLY A 626 -69.99 27.90 27.18
N TRP A 627 -68.70 27.59 27.16
CA TRP A 627 -67.64 28.54 27.57
C TRP A 627 -67.27 29.47 26.41
N PRO A 628 -67.02 30.76 26.68
CA PRO A 628 -66.40 31.65 25.69
C PRO A 628 -65.00 31.13 25.31
N SER A 629 -64.50 31.53 24.13
CA SER A 629 -63.20 31.13 23.63
C SER A 629 -62.45 32.27 22.95
N GLY A 630 -61.12 32.27 23.02
CA GLY A 630 -60.27 33.21 22.30
C GLY A 630 -58.79 32.77 22.28
N PRO A 631 -57.96 33.36 21.39
CA PRO A 631 -56.53 33.07 21.32
C PRO A 631 -55.81 33.48 22.60
N ALA A 632 -54.83 32.67 23.01
CA ALA A 632 -53.83 33.09 24.00
C ALA A 632 -52.90 34.17 23.39
N GLN A 633 -52.23 35.02 24.17
CA GLN A 633 -52.26 35.13 25.62
C GLN A 633 -53.62 35.58 26.15
N LEU A 634 -54.16 34.85 27.13
CA LEU A 634 -55.41 35.20 27.81
C LEU A 634 -55.09 35.86 29.14
N GLY A 635 -55.74 36.97 29.45
CA GLY A 635 -55.39 37.72 30.65
C GLY A 635 -56.11 39.03 30.85
N TYR A 636 -55.57 39.89 31.69
CA TYR A 636 -55.91 41.31 31.76
C TYR A 636 -54.77 42.07 32.42
N GLY A 637 -54.64 43.37 32.15
CA GLY A 637 -53.79 44.28 32.92
C GLY A 637 -52.57 44.80 32.18
N ASP A 638 -52.01 44.03 31.25
CA ASP A 638 -50.71 44.29 30.61
C ASP A 638 -50.84 44.93 29.21
N GLY A 639 -51.98 44.70 28.55
CA GLY A 639 -52.31 45.30 27.26
C GLY A 639 -51.69 44.58 26.05
N ASP A 640 -51.06 43.43 26.26
CA ASP A 640 -50.59 42.49 25.25
C ASP A 640 -51.54 41.28 25.07
N GLU A 641 -52.64 41.21 25.84
CA GLU A 641 -53.54 40.06 25.81
C GLU A 641 -54.33 40.00 24.52
N ALA A 642 -54.23 38.86 23.82
CA ALA A 642 -55.04 38.59 22.64
C ALA A 642 -56.51 38.36 23.01
N THR A 643 -56.77 37.81 24.20
CA THR A 643 -58.11 37.66 24.77
C THR A 643 -58.14 38.20 26.20
N VAL A 644 -58.88 39.29 26.40
CA VAL A 644 -59.10 39.84 27.73
C VAL A 644 -60.17 39.03 28.47
N VAL A 645 -59.83 38.49 29.64
CA VAL A 645 -60.76 37.78 30.55
C VAL A 645 -61.20 38.67 31.71
N SER A 646 -62.37 38.40 32.28
CA SER A 646 -62.95 39.19 33.36
C SER A 646 -62.33 38.87 34.72
N PHE A 647 -61.94 39.90 35.47
CA PHE A 647 -61.57 39.75 36.89
C PHE A 647 -62.77 39.81 37.86
N GLY A 648 -63.99 39.94 37.34
CA GLY A 648 -65.19 40.17 38.14
C GLY A 648 -65.52 41.65 38.37
N PRO A 649 -66.60 41.95 39.13
CA PRO A 649 -67.14 43.29 39.23
C PRO A 649 -66.36 44.23 40.18
N ASP A 650 -65.45 43.70 41.02
CA ASP A 650 -64.73 44.46 42.03
C ASP A 650 -63.21 44.39 41.84
N SER A 651 -62.62 45.49 41.40
CA SER A 651 -61.16 45.66 41.27
C SER A 651 -60.36 45.45 42.58
N ARG A 652 -61.02 45.50 43.74
CA ARG A 652 -60.40 45.23 45.06
C ARG A 652 -60.59 43.80 45.55
N ASN A 653 -61.39 43.01 44.84
CA ASN A 653 -61.70 41.63 45.15
C ASN A 653 -61.91 40.83 43.86
N LYS A 654 -60.82 40.71 43.09
CA LYS A 654 -60.79 39.99 41.82
C LYS A 654 -61.00 38.49 42.04
N TYR A 655 -61.52 37.82 41.01
CA TYR A 655 -61.72 36.38 41.04
C TYR A 655 -60.39 35.65 41.20
N ARG A 656 -60.35 34.77 42.20
CA ARG A 656 -59.12 34.03 42.55
C ARG A 656 -58.69 33.08 41.45
N THR A 657 -59.64 32.41 40.82
CA THR A 657 -59.39 31.28 39.93
C THR A 657 -60.04 31.52 38.58
N THR A 658 -59.26 31.34 37.52
CA THR A 658 -59.72 31.35 36.13
C THR A 658 -59.38 30.02 35.47
N TYR A 659 -60.34 29.43 34.77
CA TYR A 659 -60.20 28.11 34.17
C TYR A 659 -60.04 28.20 32.66
N PHE A 660 -59.18 27.36 32.08
CA PHE A 660 -58.96 27.24 30.64
C PHE A 660 -59.01 25.79 30.21
N ARG A 661 -59.55 25.53 29.01
CA ARG A 661 -59.62 24.20 28.40
C ARG A 661 -59.29 24.26 26.91
N HIS A 662 -58.53 23.29 26.43
CA HIS A 662 -58.19 23.12 25.01
C HIS A 662 -58.23 21.64 24.63
N ARG A 663 -58.82 21.35 23.47
CA ARG A 663 -58.89 20.01 22.88
C ARG A 663 -57.99 19.97 21.65
N PHE A 664 -57.17 18.94 21.53
CA PHE A 664 -56.25 18.75 20.41
C PHE A 664 -56.22 17.29 19.96
N GLN A 665 -55.81 17.03 18.72
CA GLN A 665 -55.75 15.69 18.15
C GLN A 665 -54.30 15.21 18.11
N VAL A 666 -54.07 13.96 18.50
CA VAL A 666 -52.78 13.29 18.42
C VAL A 666 -52.94 12.03 17.58
N ALA A 667 -52.11 11.89 16.57
CA ALA A 667 -52.05 10.72 15.73
C ALA A 667 -50.73 9.99 15.99
N GLY A 668 -50.78 8.68 16.23
CA GLY A 668 -49.60 7.90 16.59
C GLY A 668 -49.09 8.17 18.00
N ALA A 669 -49.97 8.36 18.99
CA ALA A 669 -49.57 8.74 20.36
C ALA A 669 -48.50 7.81 20.98
N ALA A 670 -48.54 6.52 20.65
CA ALA A 670 -47.56 5.53 21.10
C ALA A 670 -46.14 5.71 20.53
N SER A 671 -45.96 6.49 19.46
CA SER A 671 -44.64 6.76 18.86
C SER A 671 -43.92 7.94 19.50
N ALA A 672 -44.55 8.63 20.46
CA ALA A 672 -43.94 9.75 21.17
C ALA A 672 -42.86 9.27 22.15
N THR A 673 -41.66 9.80 21.98
CA THR A 673 -40.48 9.52 22.79
C THR A 673 -40.17 10.63 23.79
N GLU A 674 -40.59 11.86 23.51
CA GLU A 674 -40.45 13.03 24.39
C GLU A 674 -41.72 13.90 24.32
N LEU A 675 -42.07 14.57 25.44
CA LEU A 675 -43.22 15.48 25.51
C LEU A 675 -42.88 16.66 26.41
N THR A 676 -42.83 17.86 25.84
CA THR A 676 -42.46 19.11 26.52
C THR A 676 -43.66 20.04 26.60
N LEU A 677 -44.06 20.38 27.81
CA LEU A 677 -45.05 21.41 28.10
C LEU A 677 -44.34 22.72 28.46
N ALA A 678 -44.77 23.83 27.89
CA ALA A 678 -44.30 25.15 28.30
C ALA A 678 -45.49 26.08 28.58
N VAL A 679 -45.45 26.81 29.70
CA VAL A 679 -46.54 27.71 30.12
C VAL A 679 -46.05 29.11 30.49
N VAL A 680 -46.86 30.12 30.18
CA VAL A 680 -46.80 31.45 30.77
C VAL A 680 -47.91 31.51 31.83
N ARG A 681 -47.61 32.01 33.04
CA ARG A 681 -48.58 32.03 34.15
C ARG A 681 -48.38 33.20 35.12
N ASP A 682 -49.46 33.88 35.45
CA ASP A 682 -49.54 34.84 36.56
C ASP A 682 -50.84 34.67 37.37
N ASP A 683 -50.83 34.35 38.68
CA ASP A 683 -49.66 34.15 39.56
C ASP A 683 -49.23 32.68 39.67
N GLY A 684 -50.18 31.76 39.82
CA GLY A 684 -49.95 30.32 40.00
C GLY A 684 -50.78 29.48 39.05
N ILE A 685 -50.29 28.29 38.69
CA ILE A 685 -50.90 27.43 37.69
C ILE A 685 -50.97 25.97 38.14
N VAL A 686 -52.06 25.30 37.75
CA VAL A 686 -52.12 23.84 37.70
C VAL A 686 -52.63 23.40 36.34
N VAL A 687 -51.91 22.47 35.70
CA VAL A 687 -52.20 21.92 34.37
C VAL A 687 -52.54 20.45 34.49
N TYR A 688 -53.61 20.06 33.82
CA TYR A 688 -54.10 18.70 33.69
C TYR A 688 -54.06 18.27 32.23
N LEU A 689 -53.47 17.11 31.93
CA LEU A 689 -53.56 16.44 30.64
C LEU A 689 -54.43 15.20 30.81
N ASN A 690 -55.50 15.11 30.04
CA ASN A 690 -56.46 14.00 30.08
C ASN A 690 -57.00 13.70 31.50
N GLY A 691 -57.14 14.75 32.33
CA GLY A 691 -57.63 14.66 33.71
C GLY A 691 -56.57 14.35 34.78
N GLN A 692 -55.33 14.07 34.39
CA GLN A 692 -54.20 13.87 35.30
C GLN A 692 -53.41 15.17 35.47
N GLU A 693 -53.06 15.53 36.70
CA GLU A 693 -52.20 16.68 36.98
C GLU A 693 -50.78 16.42 36.44
N VAL A 694 -50.31 17.26 35.53
CA VAL A 694 -49.01 17.13 34.87
C VAL A 694 -48.02 18.24 35.23
N MET A 695 -48.54 19.39 35.64
CA MET A 695 -47.71 20.50 36.09
C MET A 695 -48.44 21.30 37.16
N ARG A 696 -47.66 21.74 38.14
CA ARG A 696 -48.06 22.68 39.17
C ARG A 696 -46.90 23.62 39.39
N ASP A 697 -47.15 24.92 39.35
CA ASP A 697 -46.12 25.92 39.59
C ASP A 697 -46.68 27.12 40.38
N ASN A 698 -45.90 27.61 41.34
CA ASN A 698 -46.28 28.65 42.30
C ASN A 698 -47.61 28.40 43.05
N MET A 699 -47.91 27.13 43.36
CA MET A 699 -49.10 26.70 44.12
C MET A 699 -48.71 25.93 45.39
N PRO A 700 -49.56 25.91 46.43
CA PRO A 700 -49.25 25.20 47.68
C PRO A 700 -49.19 23.68 47.49
N GLU A 701 -48.53 23.00 48.43
CA GLU A 701 -48.60 21.55 48.54
C GLU A 701 -50.00 21.10 48.98
N GLY A 702 -50.41 19.89 48.58
CA GLY A 702 -51.71 19.31 48.93
C GLY A 702 -52.80 19.51 47.87
N GLU A 703 -54.06 19.34 48.27
CA GLU A 703 -55.22 19.48 47.37
C GLU A 703 -55.42 20.95 46.98
N ILE A 704 -55.49 21.22 45.67
CA ILE A 704 -55.83 22.55 45.14
C ILE A 704 -57.33 22.66 44.94
N THR A 705 -57.91 23.67 45.57
CA THR A 705 -59.33 24.02 45.51
C THR A 705 -59.51 25.37 44.84
N PHE A 706 -60.74 25.70 44.44
CA PHE A 706 -61.09 27.02 43.90
C PHE A 706 -60.62 28.20 44.78
N ASP A 707 -60.54 28.02 46.10
CA ASP A 707 -60.11 29.06 47.04
C ASP A 707 -58.60 29.05 47.36
N SER A 708 -57.84 28.09 46.84
CA SER A 708 -56.38 28.05 46.99
C SER A 708 -55.74 29.26 46.33
N ARG A 709 -54.73 29.85 46.99
CA ARG A 709 -53.95 30.98 46.46
C ARG A 709 -52.61 30.50 45.93
N ALA A 710 -52.07 31.22 44.96
CA ALA A 710 -50.66 31.10 44.62
C ALA A 710 -49.76 31.47 45.82
N ASN A 711 -48.57 30.88 45.92
CA ASN A 711 -47.68 31.08 47.07
C ASN A 711 -47.12 32.50 47.12
N THR A 712 -46.77 33.06 45.96
CA THR A 712 -46.22 34.41 45.81
C THR A 712 -46.86 35.14 44.65
N ALA A 713 -46.81 36.48 44.65
CA ALA A 713 -47.13 37.24 43.45
C ALA A 713 -45.97 37.14 42.44
N VAL A 714 -46.26 37.06 41.14
CA VAL A 714 -45.25 37.08 40.07
C VAL A 714 -45.20 38.48 39.45
N GLY A 715 -44.11 38.81 38.76
CA GLY A 715 -43.74 40.18 38.41
C GLY A 715 -42.61 40.25 37.39
N GLY A 716 -42.69 41.15 36.42
CA GLY A 716 -41.59 41.47 35.50
C GLY A 716 -41.40 40.43 34.39
N ALA A 717 -40.15 40.02 34.13
CA ALA A 717 -39.86 39.10 33.03
C ALA A 717 -40.50 37.71 33.20
N ASP A 718 -40.79 37.31 34.44
CA ASP A 718 -41.40 36.01 34.76
C ASP A 718 -42.87 35.93 34.33
N GLU A 719 -43.54 37.06 34.07
CA GLU A 719 -44.94 37.13 33.60
C GLU A 719 -45.08 36.87 32.09
N SER A 720 -43.96 36.87 31.36
CA SER A 720 -43.92 36.68 29.89
C SER A 720 -42.99 35.55 29.45
N THR A 721 -42.31 34.88 30.38
CA THR A 721 -41.36 33.79 30.09
C THR A 721 -42.05 32.43 30.17
N PHE A 722 -41.86 31.59 29.16
CA PHE A 722 -42.32 30.22 29.18
C PHE A 722 -41.53 29.38 30.18
N ILE A 723 -42.23 28.74 31.11
CA ILE A 723 -41.70 27.76 32.06
C ILE A 723 -41.91 26.37 31.47
N GLU A 724 -40.81 25.65 31.22
CA GLU A 724 -40.83 24.34 30.58
C GLU A 724 -40.85 23.17 31.58
N ARG A 725 -41.53 22.10 31.21
CA ARG A 725 -41.65 20.86 31.96
C ARG A 725 -41.68 19.66 31.00
N GLN A 726 -40.78 18.71 31.22
CA GLN A 726 -40.87 17.39 30.60
C GLN A 726 -42.01 16.58 31.21
N LEU A 727 -42.85 16.01 30.36
CA LEU A 727 -43.98 15.17 30.70
C LEU A 727 -43.70 13.73 30.26
N ASP A 728 -44.43 12.78 30.86
CA ASP A 728 -44.45 11.40 30.39
C ASP A 728 -45.27 11.32 29.08
N PRO A 729 -44.68 10.95 27.93
CA PRO A 729 -45.41 10.87 26.66
C PRO A 729 -46.55 9.85 26.68
N SER A 730 -46.50 8.85 27.57
CA SER A 730 -47.57 7.84 27.70
C SER A 730 -48.91 8.40 28.19
N LEU A 731 -48.93 9.67 28.61
CA LEU A 731 -50.15 10.40 28.97
C LEU A 731 -50.98 10.83 27.75
N LEU A 732 -50.37 10.83 26.56
CA LEU A 732 -51.10 11.06 25.30
C LEU A 732 -51.94 9.83 24.97
N VAL A 733 -53.18 10.06 24.53
CA VAL A 733 -54.04 9.02 23.97
C VAL A 733 -54.19 9.19 22.47
N GLU A 734 -54.44 8.11 21.73
CA GLU A 734 -54.72 8.19 20.30
C GLU A 734 -56.03 8.97 20.08
N GLY A 735 -56.02 9.93 19.16
CA GLY A 735 -57.15 10.81 18.87
C GLY A 735 -57.22 12.03 19.78
N GLU A 736 -58.39 12.30 20.35
CA GLU A 736 -58.64 13.54 21.09
C GLU A 736 -58.00 13.53 22.48
N ASN A 737 -57.20 14.56 22.75
CA ASN A 737 -56.59 14.85 24.04
C ASN A 737 -57.11 16.19 24.57
N VAL A 738 -57.10 16.35 25.90
CA VAL A 738 -57.62 17.55 26.56
C VAL A 738 -56.61 18.10 27.55
N LEU A 739 -56.28 19.38 27.40
CA LEU A 739 -55.62 20.19 28.42
C LEU A 739 -56.65 21.00 29.20
N ALA A 740 -56.56 20.94 30.53
CA ALA A 740 -57.35 21.71 31.47
C ALA A 740 -56.40 22.47 32.40
N VAL A 741 -56.61 23.78 32.58
CA VAL A 741 -55.71 24.66 33.33
C VAL A 741 -56.50 25.52 34.31
N GLU A 742 -56.00 25.67 35.53
CA GLU A 742 -56.48 26.65 36.50
C GLU A 742 -55.36 27.62 36.85
N ILE A 743 -55.62 28.92 36.68
CA ILE A 743 -54.76 30.01 37.11
C ILE A 743 -55.31 30.57 38.42
N HIS A 744 -54.43 30.75 39.41
CA HIS A 744 -54.76 31.23 40.74
C HIS A 744 -54.00 32.51 41.08
N GLN A 745 -54.69 33.49 41.65
CA GLN A 745 -54.07 34.72 42.13
C GLN A 745 -53.53 34.59 43.57
N ALA A 746 -52.39 35.22 43.84
CA ALA A 746 -51.80 35.32 45.17
C ALA A 746 -52.59 36.29 46.07
N ASN A 747 -53.15 37.35 45.48
CA ASN A 747 -53.85 38.41 46.20
C ASN A 747 -55.11 38.93 45.47
N PRO A 748 -56.13 39.41 46.19
CA PRO A 748 -57.43 39.83 45.61
C PRO A 748 -57.37 41.16 44.82
N THR A 749 -56.20 41.78 44.74
CA THR A 749 -55.98 43.10 44.12
C THR A 749 -54.94 43.04 43.02
N SER A 750 -54.66 41.86 42.44
CA SER A 750 -53.63 41.71 41.39
C SER A 750 -53.83 42.75 40.29
N SER A 751 -52.75 43.28 39.72
CA SER A 751 -52.84 44.14 38.54
C SER A 751 -53.39 43.37 37.35
N ASP A 752 -52.97 42.13 37.24
CA ASP A 752 -53.00 41.33 36.02
C ASP A 752 -53.20 39.83 36.29
N ILE A 753 -53.43 39.10 35.19
CA ILE A 753 -53.15 37.68 35.02
C ILE A 753 -52.73 37.46 33.56
N SER A 754 -51.89 36.47 33.34
CA SER A 754 -51.39 36.09 32.02
C SER A 754 -51.34 34.58 31.85
N PHE A 755 -51.84 34.06 30.72
CA PHE A 755 -51.82 32.64 30.38
C PHE A 755 -51.58 32.39 28.88
N ASP A 756 -50.54 31.61 28.60
CA ASP A 756 -50.30 30.97 27.31
C ASP A 756 -49.66 29.59 27.54
N LEU A 757 -49.81 28.67 26.58
CA LEU A 757 -49.31 27.31 26.69
C LEU A 757 -48.96 26.76 25.31
N ARG A 758 -47.77 26.16 25.19
CA ARG A 758 -47.40 25.28 24.07
C ARG A 758 -47.09 23.87 24.57
N LEU A 759 -47.37 22.89 23.72
CA LEU A 759 -47.08 21.48 23.93
C LEU A 759 -46.40 20.92 22.67
N GLU A 760 -45.18 20.40 22.83
CA GLU A 760 -44.35 19.87 21.76
C GLU A 760 -43.96 18.43 22.09
N ALA A 761 -43.94 17.55 21.09
CA ALA A 761 -43.53 16.16 21.24
C ALA A 761 -42.41 15.82 20.26
N LYS A 762 -41.55 14.87 20.61
CA LYS A 762 -40.78 14.14 19.61
C LYS A 762 -41.44 12.80 19.39
N MET A 763 -41.78 12.49 18.15
CA MET A 763 -42.45 11.24 17.82
C MET A 763 -42.06 10.72 16.45
N PHE A 764 -42.21 9.42 16.21
CA PHE A 764 -42.07 8.89 14.86
C PHE A 764 -43.31 9.26 14.02
N PRO A 765 -43.14 9.54 12.72
CA PRO A 765 -44.27 9.78 11.83
C PRO A 765 -45.18 8.55 11.76
N GLN A 766 -46.35 8.70 11.12
CA GLN A 766 -47.18 7.55 10.82
C GLN A 766 -46.48 6.63 9.82
N ASP A 767 -46.58 5.33 10.09
CA ASP A 767 -46.16 4.24 9.23
C ASP A 767 -46.73 4.38 7.81
N GLN A 768 -45.87 4.21 6.81
CA GLN A 768 -46.21 4.28 5.39
C GLN A 768 -45.95 2.93 4.72
N PRO A 769 -46.84 2.44 3.85
CA PRO A 769 -46.60 1.20 3.12
C PRO A 769 -45.29 1.25 2.32
N PRO A 770 -44.53 0.14 2.26
CA PRO A 770 -43.31 0.07 1.47
C PRO A 770 -43.60 0.31 -0.01
N VAL A 771 -42.69 1.00 -0.68
CA VAL A 771 -42.64 1.04 -2.15
C VAL A 771 -41.77 -0.11 -2.62
N VAL A 772 -42.19 -0.86 -3.62
CA VAL A 772 -41.43 -1.99 -4.16
C VAL A 772 -41.49 -1.98 -5.69
N ASP A 773 -40.38 -2.33 -6.31
CA ASP A 773 -40.22 -2.45 -7.76
C ASP A 773 -39.43 -3.73 -8.04
N ALA A 774 -40.01 -4.65 -8.81
CA ALA A 774 -39.38 -5.91 -9.18
C ALA A 774 -38.30 -5.71 -10.26
N GLY A 775 -38.22 -4.52 -10.86
CA GLY A 775 -37.31 -4.21 -11.95
C GLY A 775 -37.91 -4.52 -13.31
N PRO A 776 -37.18 -4.20 -14.40
CA PRO A 776 -37.69 -4.35 -15.75
C PRO A 776 -37.81 -5.82 -16.17
N ASP A 777 -38.69 -6.10 -17.14
CA ASP A 777 -38.78 -7.40 -17.80
C ASP A 777 -37.41 -7.84 -18.37
N ARG A 778 -37.14 -9.14 -18.33
CA ARG A 778 -35.84 -9.74 -18.69
C ARG A 778 -35.98 -10.83 -19.75
N THR A 779 -34.88 -11.11 -20.44
CA THR A 779 -34.70 -12.32 -21.24
C THR A 779 -33.64 -13.21 -20.61
N ALA A 780 -33.84 -14.52 -20.64
CA ALA A 780 -32.88 -15.51 -20.13
C ALA A 780 -32.77 -16.71 -21.08
N ILE A 781 -31.76 -17.56 -20.86
CA ILE A 781 -31.61 -18.84 -21.55
C ILE A 781 -31.87 -19.95 -20.54
N ALA A 782 -32.65 -20.96 -20.92
CA ALA A 782 -32.96 -22.08 -20.05
C ALA A 782 -31.67 -22.74 -19.50
N GLY A 783 -31.60 -22.90 -18.18
CA GLY A 783 -30.46 -23.46 -17.45
C GLY A 783 -29.32 -22.48 -17.13
N VAL A 784 -29.36 -21.24 -17.63
CA VAL A 784 -28.34 -20.21 -17.36
C VAL A 784 -28.84 -19.28 -16.26
N PRO A 785 -28.10 -19.07 -15.15
CA PRO A 785 -28.48 -18.13 -14.11
C PRO A 785 -28.51 -16.70 -14.65
N ILE A 786 -29.51 -15.92 -14.25
CA ILE A 786 -29.56 -14.47 -14.44
C ILE A 786 -29.70 -13.78 -13.09
N THR A 787 -29.19 -12.55 -12.99
CA THR A 787 -29.44 -11.70 -11.82
C THR A 787 -30.73 -10.92 -12.02
N LEU A 788 -31.58 -10.91 -10.99
CA LEU A 788 -32.77 -10.08 -10.87
C LEU A 788 -32.50 -8.98 -9.83
N GLU A 789 -32.71 -7.74 -10.23
CA GLU A 789 -32.42 -6.54 -9.43
C GLU A 789 -33.72 -5.83 -9.11
N GLY A 790 -34.34 -6.20 -7.99
CA GLY A 790 -35.45 -5.47 -7.43
C GLY A 790 -35.00 -4.38 -6.46
N SER A 791 -35.93 -3.52 -6.08
CA SER A 791 -35.72 -2.49 -5.07
C SER A 791 -36.94 -2.32 -4.18
N PHE A 792 -36.72 -1.80 -2.99
CA PHE A 792 -37.80 -1.29 -2.13
C PHE A 792 -37.37 0.02 -1.48
N GLN A 793 -38.34 0.80 -1.05
CA GLN A 793 -38.15 1.91 -0.12
C GLN A 793 -39.15 1.80 1.00
N ASP A 794 -38.68 1.95 2.23
CA ASP A 794 -39.49 1.85 3.43
C ASP A 794 -39.02 2.85 4.48
N ASP A 795 -39.90 3.17 5.41
CA ASP A 795 -39.59 4.08 6.49
C ASP A 795 -39.22 3.35 7.80
N ALA A 796 -39.08 2.03 7.77
CA ALA A 796 -38.75 1.20 8.94
C ALA A 796 -39.73 1.37 10.10
N LEU A 797 -40.98 1.73 9.81
CA LEU A 797 -42.11 1.59 10.72
C LEU A 797 -43.01 0.43 10.23
N PRO A 798 -43.80 -0.20 11.13
CA PRO A 798 -43.79 0.00 12.57
C PRO A 798 -42.50 -0.55 13.23
N GLN A 799 -42.16 -0.01 14.39
CA GLN A 799 -41.06 -0.51 15.22
C GLN A 799 -41.64 -1.03 16.55
N PRO A 800 -41.68 -2.36 16.79
CA PRO A 800 -41.15 -3.47 15.97
C PRO A 800 -42.01 -3.80 14.71
N PRO A 801 -41.44 -4.44 13.67
CA PRO A 801 -40.08 -5.02 13.63
C PRO A 801 -38.97 -4.00 13.31
N GLY A 802 -39.28 -2.87 12.69
CA GLY A 802 -38.29 -1.83 12.36
C GLY A 802 -37.39 -2.13 11.15
N PHE A 803 -37.79 -3.08 10.29
CA PHE A 803 -37.10 -3.42 9.04
C PHE A 803 -38.06 -4.08 8.05
N THR A 804 -37.75 -4.00 6.76
CA THR A 804 -38.55 -4.63 5.70
C THR A 804 -37.98 -5.99 5.30
N ARG A 805 -38.85 -7.00 5.17
CA ARG A 805 -38.53 -8.28 4.54
C ARG A 805 -38.94 -8.26 3.08
N VAL A 806 -38.07 -8.76 2.21
CA VAL A 806 -38.36 -8.93 0.78
C VAL A 806 -38.32 -10.40 0.39
N THR A 807 -39.20 -10.82 -0.52
CA THR A 807 -39.25 -12.20 -1.01
C THR A 807 -39.64 -12.26 -2.49
N TRP A 808 -38.89 -13.05 -3.25
CA TRP A 808 -39.20 -13.46 -4.61
C TRP A 808 -40.02 -14.74 -4.64
N ILE A 809 -41.09 -14.75 -5.43
CA ILE A 809 -41.85 -15.94 -5.77
C ILE A 809 -42.10 -16.03 -7.27
N GLN A 810 -42.16 -17.25 -7.79
CA GLN A 810 -42.74 -17.51 -9.09
C GLN A 810 -44.26 -17.64 -8.96
N LEU A 811 -45.00 -16.89 -9.77
CA LEU A 811 -46.46 -17.01 -9.87
C LEU A 811 -46.86 -18.01 -10.95
N GLU A 812 -46.25 -17.87 -12.13
CA GLU A 812 -46.56 -18.65 -13.32
C GLU A 812 -45.28 -18.97 -14.09
N GLY A 813 -45.28 -20.09 -14.80
CA GLY A 813 -44.19 -20.49 -15.70
C GLY A 813 -44.31 -21.96 -16.11
N PRO A 814 -43.59 -22.39 -17.15
CA PRO A 814 -43.63 -23.78 -17.64
C PRO A 814 -43.08 -24.80 -16.64
N ALA A 815 -42.15 -24.38 -15.78
CA ALA A 815 -41.53 -25.21 -14.73
C ALA A 815 -41.16 -24.34 -13.51
N GLN A 816 -40.68 -24.93 -12.41
CA GLN A 816 -40.29 -24.19 -11.20
C GLN A 816 -38.88 -23.56 -11.37
N ALA A 817 -38.78 -22.24 -11.17
CA ALA A 817 -37.53 -21.49 -11.09
C ALA A 817 -36.89 -21.64 -9.71
N ALA A 818 -35.55 -21.59 -9.67
CA ALA A 818 -34.75 -21.63 -8.45
C ALA A 818 -34.12 -20.26 -8.18
N PHE A 819 -34.14 -19.82 -6.91
CA PHE A 819 -33.63 -18.52 -6.46
C PHE A 819 -32.50 -18.71 -5.45
N PHE A 820 -31.46 -17.89 -5.55
CA PHE A 820 -30.26 -17.96 -4.72
C PHE A 820 -29.81 -16.54 -4.32
N PRO A 821 -30.31 -16.00 -3.18
CA PRO A 821 -31.41 -16.48 -2.35
C PRO A 821 -32.75 -15.77 -2.67
N ALA A 822 -33.89 -16.36 -2.30
CA ALA A 822 -35.22 -15.76 -2.60
C ALA A 822 -35.57 -14.55 -1.72
N ASP A 823 -34.94 -14.38 -0.56
CA ASP A 823 -35.24 -13.38 0.47
C ASP A 823 -34.34 -12.12 0.38
N SER A 824 -33.97 -11.72 -0.84
CA SER A 824 -33.09 -10.58 -1.12
C SER A 824 -33.63 -9.75 -2.28
N GLN A 825 -33.42 -8.43 -2.25
CA GLN A 825 -33.82 -7.54 -3.35
C GLN A 825 -33.02 -7.83 -4.63
N VAL A 826 -31.76 -8.25 -4.48
CA VAL A 826 -30.93 -8.78 -5.57
C VAL A 826 -30.79 -10.29 -5.42
N THR A 827 -31.16 -11.06 -6.43
CA THR A 827 -31.13 -12.54 -6.40
C THR A 827 -30.66 -13.14 -7.72
N SER A 828 -30.00 -14.29 -7.66
CA SER A 828 -29.74 -15.10 -8.86
C SER A 828 -30.89 -16.08 -9.08
N ALA A 829 -31.42 -16.13 -10.30
CA ALA A 829 -32.53 -17.01 -10.68
C ALA A 829 -32.15 -17.92 -11.86
N VAL A 830 -32.51 -19.20 -11.77
CA VAL A 830 -32.32 -20.21 -12.83
C VAL A 830 -33.66 -20.76 -13.29
N PHE A 831 -33.88 -20.79 -14.60
CA PHE A 831 -35.11 -21.26 -15.24
C PHE A 831 -34.85 -22.54 -16.03
N PRO A 832 -35.48 -23.69 -15.70
CA PRO A 832 -35.12 -24.96 -16.32
C PRO A 832 -35.70 -25.17 -17.72
N GLU A 833 -36.78 -24.48 -18.09
CA GLU A 833 -37.47 -24.68 -19.37
C GLU A 833 -37.71 -23.36 -20.11
N PRO A 834 -37.74 -23.36 -21.46
CA PRO A 834 -38.09 -22.18 -22.23
C PRO A 834 -39.59 -21.83 -22.09
N GLY A 835 -39.89 -20.54 -22.05
CA GLY A 835 -41.24 -20.00 -21.89
C GLY A 835 -41.24 -18.67 -21.14
N VAL A 836 -42.43 -18.14 -20.84
CA VAL A 836 -42.57 -16.90 -20.08
C VAL A 836 -42.84 -17.23 -18.61
N TYR A 837 -42.02 -16.67 -17.73
CA TYR A 837 -42.17 -16.76 -16.28
C TYR A 837 -42.65 -15.42 -15.74
N ARG A 838 -43.65 -15.45 -14.85
CA ARG A 838 -44.13 -14.27 -14.12
C ARG A 838 -43.68 -14.37 -12.68
N LEU A 839 -42.84 -13.43 -12.27
CA LEU A 839 -42.25 -13.39 -10.94
C LEU A 839 -42.82 -12.23 -10.15
N ARG A 840 -42.83 -12.34 -8.82
CA ARG A 840 -43.28 -11.29 -7.91
C ARG A 840 -42.22 -11.04 -6.84
N LEU A 841 -41.86 -9.78 -6.66
CA LEU A 841 -41.16 -9.29 -5.48
C LEU A 841 -42.17 -8.74 -4.49
N THR A 842 -42.14 -9.19 -3.24
CA THR A 842 -43.02 -8.72 -2.17
C THR A 842 -42.19 -8.10 -1.06
N ALA A 843 -42.52 -6.87 -0.65
CA ALA A 843 -41.98 -6.19 0.52
C ALA A 843 -43.00 -6.20 1.66
N ASN A 844 -42.54 -6.50 2.88
CA ASN A 844 -43.35 -6.60 4.09
C ASN A 844 -42.61 -5.99 5.29
N ASP A 845 -43.14 -4.91 5.86
CA ASP A 845 -42.61 -4.19 7.03
C ASP A 845 -43.21 -4.69 8.37
N GLY A 846 -44.14 -5.65 8.33
CA GLY A 846 -44.89 -6.17 9.48
C GLY A 846 -46.32 -5.66 9.61
N ALA A 847 -46.65 -4.48 9.07
CA ALA A 847 -48.00 -3.90 9.01
C ALA A 847 -48.59 -3.90 7.60
N HIS A 848 -47.79 -3.58 6.60
CA HIS A 848 -48.13 -3.49 5.19
C HIS A 848 -47.39 -4.53 4.36
N VAL A 849 -48.07 -5.00 3.32
CA VAL A 849 -47.51 -5.93 2.34
C VAL A 849 -47.78 -5.39 0.95
N VAL A 850 -46.73 -5.04 0.22
CA VAL A 850 -46.80 -4.48 -1.13
C VAL A 850 -45.98 -5.37 -2.06
N SER A 851 -46.40 -5.51 -3.31
CA SER A 851 -45.70 -6.35 -4.28
C SER A 851 -45.70 -5.74 -5.66
N ASP A 852 -44.67 -6.06 -6.43
CA ASP A 852 -44.55 -5.76 -7.84
C ASP A 852 -44.14 -7.02 -8.62
N GLU A 853 -44.38 -7.03 -9.93
CA GLU A 853 -44.22 -8.21 -10.78
C GLU A 853 -43.42 -7.91 -12.05
N LEU A 854 -42.60 -8.87 -12.48
CA LEU A 854 -41.85 -8.80 -13.73
C LEU A 854 -42.03 -10.07 -14.56
N LEU A 855 -41.81 -9.96 -15.87
CA LEU A 855 -41.79 -11.07 -16.81
C LEU A 855 -40.34 -11.44 -17.20
N VAL A 856 -40.04 -12.73 -17.16
CA VAL A 856 -38.81 -13.29 -17.73
C VAL A 856 -39.17 -14.16 -18.94
N THR A 857 -38.73 -13.75 -20.12
CA THR A 857 -38.84 -14.57 -21.34
C THR A 857 -37.62 -15.45 -21.47
N VAL A 858 -37.80 -16.76 -21.28
CA VAL A 858 -36.74 -17.75 -21.31
C VAL A 858 -36.71 -18.43 -22.67
N GLU A 859 -35.59 -18.31 -23.36
CA GLU A 859 -35.35 -18.96 -24.66
C GLU A 859 -34.71 -20.33 -24.46
N ALA A 860 -34.92 -21.22 -25.44
CA ALA A 860 -34.25 -22.51 -25.43
C ALA A 860 -32.75 -22.30 -25.63
N LEU A 861 -31.93 -23.07 -24.91
CA LEU A 861 -30.50 -23.13 -25.19
C LEU A 861 -30.32 -23.60 -26.65
N ALA A 862 -29.84 -22.72 -27.53
CA ALA A 862 -29.61 -23.05 -28.92
C ALA A 862 -28.51 -24.12 -28.99
N VAL A 863 -28.87 -25.36 -29.31
CA VAL A 863 -27.89 -26.42 -29.58
C VAL A 863 -27.26 -26.12 -30.94
N PRO A 864 -25.95 -25.85 -31.02
CA PRO A 864 -25.30 -25.60 -32.31
C PRO A 864 -25.36 -26.85 -33.19
N LEU A 865 -25.53 -26.66 -34.51
CA LEU A 865 -25.45 -27.76 -35.46
C LEU A 865 -24.01 -28.31 -35.48
N ARG A 866 -23.85 -29.59 -35.13
CA ARG A 866 -22.56 -30.29 -35.13
C ARG A 866 -22.63 -31.47 -36.08
N ILE A 867 -21.67 -31.54 -37.00
CA ILE A 867 -21.45 -32.76 -37.79
C ILE A 867 -20.50 -33.63 -36.97
N THR A 868 -21.01 -34.72 -36.41
CA THR A 868 -20.26 -35.59 -35.49
C THR A 868 -19.59 -36.76 -36.19
N ALA A 869 -20.03 -37.11 -37.40
CA ALA A 869 -19.36 -38.09 -38.25
C ALA A 869 -19.54 -37.77 -39.74
N PHE A 870 -18.56 -38.19 -40.54
CA PHE A 870 -18.54 -38.07 -41.99
C PHE A 870 -17.97 -39.36 -42.60
N GLU A 871 -18.70 -39.95 -43.54
CA GLU A 871 -18.26 -41.17 -44.24
C GLU A 871 -18.46 -41.04 -45.75
N PHE A 872 -17.45 -41.49 -46.50
CA PHE A 872 -17.54 -41.67 -47.95
C PHE A 872 -17.93 -43.11 -48.26
N GLU A 873 -19.07 -43.31 -48.92
CA GLU A 873 -19.52 -44.63 -49.34
C GLU A 873 -18.99 -44.94 -50.75
N PRO A 874 -18.19 -46.02 -50.94
CA PRO A 874 -17.66 -46.41 -52.24
C PRO A 874 -18.77 -46.77 -53.23
N PRO A 875 -18.54 -46.65 -54.55
CA PRO A 875 -19.59 -46.71 -55.55
C PRO A 875 -20.27 -48.08 -55.62
N GLY A 876 -21.53 -48.12 -55.20
CA GLY A 876 -22.49 -49.17 -55.55
C GLY A 876 -23.17 -48.89 -56.90
N PRO A 877 -24.20 -49.66 -57.30
CA PRO A 877 -24.90 -49.49 -58.58
C PRO A 877 -25.59 -48.11 -58.74
N ALA A 878 -25.71 -47.32 -57.67
CA ALA A 878 -26.27 -45.97 -57.67
C ALA A 878 -25.22 -44.83 -57.65
N GLY A 879 -23.91 -45.15 -57.68
CA GLY A 879 -22.82 -44.18 -57.58
C GLY A 879 -22.34 -43.90 -56.14
N PRO A 880 -21.28 -43.09 -55.96
CA PRO A 880 -20.73 -42.75 -54.64
C PRO A 880 -21.64 -41.80 -53.85
N ARG A 881 -21.64 -41.92 -52.51
CA ARG A 881 -22.45 -41.08 -51.61
C ARG A 881 -21.60 -40.52 -50.48
N LEU A 882 -22.00 -39.35 -49.96
CA LEU A 882 -21.48 -38.79 -48.71
C LEU A 882 -22.53 -38.95 -47.61
N ARG A 883 -22.13 -39.50 -46.47
CA ARG A 883 -22.97 -39.65 -45.28
C ARG A 883 -22.47 -38.72 -44.18
N PHE A 884 -23.40 -38.01 -43.54
CA PHE A 884 -23.16 -37.11 -42.43
C PHE A 884 -24.00 -37.55 -41.24
N THR A 885 -23.44 -37.56 -40.04
CA THR A 885 -24.21 -37.65 -38.81
C THR A 885 -24.28 -36.26 -38.20
N VAL A 886 -25.50 -35.75 -38.04
CA VAL A 886 -25.76 -34.38 -37.57
C VAL A 886 -26.43 -34.42 -36.21
N GLU A 887 -25.84 -33.73 -35.24
CA GLU A 887 -26.46 -33.39 -33.97
C GLU A 887 -26.89 -31.91 -33.99
N GLY A 888 -28.06 -31.61 -33.44
CA GLY A 888 -28.63 -30.27 -33.44
C GLY A 888 -29.94 -30.16 -34.25
N PRO A 889 -30.31 -28.96 -34.72
CA PRO A 889 -31.63 -28.73 -35.32
C PRO A 889 -31.79 -29.45 -36.68
N ALA A 890 -32.96 -30.05 -36.90
CA ALA A 890 -33.29 -30.72 -38.16
C ALA A 890 -33.77 -29.74 -39.24
N GLY A 891 -33.41 -30.00 -40.48
CA GLY A 891 -33.90 -29.32 -41.67
C GLY A 891 -33.14 -28.07 -42.09
N VAL A 892 -31.90 -27.94 -41.66
CA VAL A 892 -31.00 -26.86 -42.07
C VAL A 892 -30.58 -27.07 -43.53
N GLN A 893 -30.70 -26.03 -44.35
CA GLN A 893 -30.25 -26.07 -45.74
C GLN A 893 -28.77 -25.71 -45.84
N ALA A 894 -27.99 -26.54 -46.52
CA ALA A 894 -26.56 -26.35 -46.72
C ALA A 894 -26.18 -26.55 -48.18
N ARG A 895 -25.29 -25.72 -48.69
CA ARG A 895 -24.67 -25.85 -50.01
C ARG A 895 -23.46 -26.77 -49.89
N LEU A 896 -23.44 -27.86 -50.66
CA LEU A 896 -22.30 -28.75 -50.78
C LEU A 896 -21.43 -28.30 -51.95
N LEU A 897 -20.19 -27.92 -51.65
CA LEU A 897 -19.21 -27.49 -52.63
C LEU A 897 -18.04 -28.48 -52.69
N THR A 898 -17.34 -28.49 -53.82
CA THR A 898 -16.11 -29.27 -53.99
C THR A 898 -15.00 -28.44 -54.63
N SER A 899 -13.76 -28.78 -54.31
CA SER A 899 -12.56 -28.17 -54.86
C SER A 899 -11.42 -29.19 -54.94
N THR A 900 -10.46 -28.95 -55.82
CA THR A 900 -9.20 -29.70 -55.90
C THR A 900 -8.13 -29.13 -54.95
N ASN A 901 -8.35 -27.92 -54.39
CA ASN A 901 -7.48 -27.25 -53.42
C ASN A 901 -8.30 -26.48 -52.36
N VAL A 902 -8.01 -26.70 -51.07
CA VAL A 902 -8.73 -26.07 -49.93
C VAL A 902 -8.46 -24.57 -49.81
N VAL A 903 -7.28 -24.10 -50.21
CA VAL A 903 -6.80 -22.74 -49.88
C VAL A 903 -6.95 -21.76 -51.05
N GLN A 904 -6.78 -22.21 -52.30
CA GLN A 904 -6.77 -21.34 -53.49
C GLN A 904 -7.65 -21.82 -54.66
N GLY A 905 -8.44 -22.88 -54.47
CA GLY A 905 -9.30 -23.41 -55.55
C GLY A 905 -10.64 -22.71 -55.66
N GLU A 906 -11.15 -22.55 -56.89
CA GLU A 906 -12.56 -22.18 -57.10
C GLU A 906 -13.46 -23.31 -56.58
N TRP A 907 -14.25 -23.01 -55.54
CA TRP A 907 -15.23 -23.94 -55.00
C TRP A 907 -16.43 -24.05 -55.93
N ARG A 908 -16.63 -25.24 -56.50
CA ARG A 908 -17.76 -25.52 -57.37
C ARG A 908 -18.92 -26.08 -56.56
N LEU A 909 -20.09 -25.46 -56.69
CA LEU A 909 -21.33 -25.98 -56.10
C LEU A 909 -21.71 -27.32 -56.74
N LEU A 910 -21.88 -28.35 -55.91
CA LEU A 910 -22.43 -29.64 -56.31
C LEU A 910 -23.95 -29.71 -56.15
N GLY A 911 -24.50 -29.03 -55.15
CA GLY A 911 -25.94 -28.92 -54.92
C GLY A 911 -26.28 -28.40 -53.53
N THR A 912 -27.57 -28.20 -53.25
CA THR A 912 -28.07 -27.89 -51.89
C THR A 912 -28.60 -29.18 -51.26
N ILE A 913 -28.29 -29.37 -49.98
CA ILE A 913 -28.64 -30.53 -49.19
C ILE A 913 -29.39 -30.08 -47.94
N LYS A 914 -30.37 -30.88 -47.52
CA LYS A 914 -31.08 -30.67 -46.26
C LYS A 914 -30.44 -31.57 -45.21
N LEU A 915 -29.89 -30.97 -44.16
CA LEU A 915 -29.32 -31.67 -43.02
C LEU A 915 -30.42 -31.88 -41.97
N ASP A 916 -30.88 -33.13 -41.84
CA ASP A 916 -31.81 -33.54 -40.78
C ASP A 916 -31.02 -34.20 -39.64
N ALA A 917 -31.51 -34.10 -38.40
CA ALA A 917 -30.86 -34.69 -37.23
C ALA A 917 -30.74 -36.23 -37.38
N GLY A 918 -29.58 -36.78 -37.08
CA GLY A 918 -29.23 -38.19 -37.36
C GLY A 918 -28.43 -38.35 -38.66
N GLU A 919 -28.54 -39.53 -39.30
CA GLU A 919 -27.81 -39.82 -40.54
C GLU A 919 -28.51 -39.21 -41.77
N THR A 920 -27.81 -38.31 -42.45
CA THR A 920 -28.20 -37.78 -43.76
C THR A 920 -27.21 -38.27 -44.82
N SER A 921 -27.68 -38.82 -45.94
CA SER A 921 -26.81 -39.24 -47.04
C SER A 921 -27.19 -38.57 -48.36
N VAL A 922 -26.18 -38.11 -49.09
CA VAL A 922 -26.33 -37.35 -50.34
C VAL A 922 -25.62 -38.09 -51.46
N ALA A 923 -26.33 -38.32 -52.56
CA ALA A 923 -25.74 -38.88 -53.77
C ALA A 923 -24.81 -37.86 -54.43
N MET A 924 -23.58 -38.26 -54.73
CA MET A 924 -22.67 -37.39 -55.46
C MET A 924 -22.96 -37.48 -56.96
N PRO A 925 -22.93 -36.34 -57.69
CA PRO A 925 -23.00 -36.38 -59.14
C PRO A 925 -21.81 -37.20 -59.70
N PRO A 926 -22.00 -37.92 -60.82
CA PRO A 926 -20.93 -38.72 -61.41
C PRO A 926 -19.72 -37.84 -61.74
N PRO A 927 -18.48 -38.31 -61.52
CA PRO A 927 -17.29 -37.54 -61.86
C PRO A 927 -17.33 -37.20 -63.35
N GLY A 928 -17.16 -35.91 -63.67
CA GLY A 928 -17.06 -35.43 -65.04
C GLY A 928 -15.89 -36.09 -65.78
N PRO A 929 -15.84 -36.01 -67.13
CA PRO A 929 -14.79 -36.65 -67.90
C PRO A 929 -13.42 -36.11 -67.46
N ALA A 930 -12.51 -37.07 -67.25
CA ALA A 930 -11.14 -36.94 -66.74
C ALA A 930 -10.48 -35.58 -67.01
N ASP A 931 -10.44 -34.73 -65.99
CA ASP A 931 -9.24 -34.09 -65.47
C ASP A 931 -9.52 -33.57 -64.05
N GLU A 932 -8.70 -34.07 -63.11
CA GLU A 932 -8.69 -33.85 -61.64
C GLU A 932 -9.83 -34.48 -60.79
N PRO A 933 -9.55 -35.51 -59.96
CA PRO A 933 -10.53 -35.99 -58.99
C PRO A 933 -10.71 -34.93 -57.89
N ALA A 934 -11.94 -34.53 -57.63
CA ALA A 934 -12.31 -33.73 -56.46
C ALA A 934 -11.73 -34.36 -55.18
N ARG A 935 -10.95 -33.58 -54.41
CA ARG A 935 -10.28 -34.07 -53.18
C ARG A 935 -10.87 -33.50 -51.89
N PHE A 936 -11.56 -32.37 -51.98
CA PHE A 936 -12.09 -31.67 -50.81
C PHE A 936 -13.55 -31.28 -50.99
N PHE A 937 -14.29 -31.29 -49.88
CA PHE A 937 -15.70 -30.93 -49.81
C PHE A 937 -15.90 -29.88 -48.73
N ARG A 938 -16.81 -28.94 -48.97
CA ARG A 938 -17.21 -27.91 -48.01
C ARG A 938 -18.72 -27.86 -47.93
N LEU A 939 -19.25 -27.73 -46.72
CA LEU A 939 -20.65 -27.41 -46.47
C LEU A 939 -20.75 -25.96 -46.03
N GLU A 940 -21.61 -25.18 -46.69
CA GLU A 940 -21.92 -23.79 -46.33
C GLU A 940 -23.41 -23.69 -45.99
N LEU A 941 -23.75 -23.26 -44.78
CA LEU A 941 -25.15 -23.10 -44.37
C LEU A 941 -25.77 -21.92 -45.11
N GLU A 942 -27.01 -22.05 -45.60
CA GLU A 942 -27.67 -20.99 -46.39
C GLU A 942 -28.15 -19.80 -45.54
N THR A 943 -28.27 -19.96 -44.21
CA THR A 943 -28.68 -18.89 -43.29
C THR A 943 -28.01 -19.02 -41.92
N GLY A 944 -27.43 -17.91 -41.42
CA GLY A 944 -26.77 -17.78 -40.10
C GLY A 944 -25.24 -17.68 -40.19
N PRO A 945 -24.55 -17.05 -39.21
CA PRO A 945 -23.10 -17.17 -39.06
C PRO A 945 -22.66 -18.59 -38.67
#